data_AF-A0AAD4CKG5-F1
#
_entry.id   AF-A0AAD4CKG5-F1
#
_cell.length_a   1.000
_cell.length_b   1.000
_cell.length_c   1.000
_cell.angle_alpha   90.00
_cell.angle_beta   90.00
_cell.angle_gamma   90.00
#
_symmetry.space_group_name_H-M   'P 1'
#
loop_
_entity.id
_entity.type
_entity.pdbx_description
1 polymer ?
#
loop_
_entity_poly.entity_id
_entity_poly.type
_entity_poly.pdbx_seq_one_letter_code
_entity_poly.pdbx_strand_id
1 'polypeptide(L)'
;MKLTRSEVAKHGTRQSCWVAIHGSVYDVTEFLESHPGGPHVILGRAGKDATEAFDSVHDRELLGQTLPASAWRGTMDAESLSESNNSNMPSTFERSKASPPPLTSLINLHDFEQIAERYLSPNAWAYYTSGAEDEISKRRNAKAFQKVALRPRILRKILAVDASTTILGTRSSLPVYMSPVGIAKLAHSDGECALAAAAGKEGVIQVLANGSSYPIERVMNARTEPDQALFFQLYVNRDIKKSEEMVRRAEAAGASAIWITVDSPVVGKREMDERLNLQVQGNDGSGQGVAKTLASSISPFIDWDILSWLRRLTQLPVVIKGIQCVEDAVLAYRNGVQGIVLSNHGGRSQDTAQPPLLTLLEIRRYAPFLIDSPMQIFVDGGIRRGTDVLKAVALGATAVGLGRPLLYALSSGYGEQGVRRALEILRREIESNMVFLGINVLLYGLGAIGSFYAFILTRGEKVRLTVVARSNYESVKSNGILLDSQNHGQHRFHPYQALQSADEITTPFDYVVCAHKAIDQATVASRLQPAINDKTTIVIIQNGVGNEEPFRKEFPQSSIITCVTWVGATQTSPGVIKHTKSEDMQIGLFPNPLIDESLEKARLDTFAALLQQGRTKFQVLDDMQRQRWEKVVWNAAWNPLTTLTLLDTQSWLHSSADATPLTRQLMREVIDVGKRCGVPLEYTLIDELMRKINSGPGIGSSMLTDYRNSRPMEVDVILGFPARKARKLGVETPILDMIYALIRAVDGRVRASL
;
A
#
# COMPACT_ATOMS: atom_id res chain seq x y z
N MET A 1 -1.87 56.20 -11.46
CA MET A 1 -2.68 57.13 -12.28
C MET A 1 -4.14 56.87 -11.96
N LYS A 2 -4.95 57.90 -11.66
CA LYS A 2 -6.40 57.73 -11.54
C LYS A 2 -7.02 57.77 -12.93
N LEU A 3 -7.83 56.77 -13.26
CA LEU A 3 -8.53 56.65 -14.55
C LEU A 3 -10.02 56.81 -14.33
N THR A 4 -10.70 57.43 -15.29
CA THR A 4 -12.15 57.60 -15.31
C THR A 4 -12.83 56.45 -16.06
N ARG A 5 -14.11 56.20 -15.77
CA ARG A 5 -14.91 55.19 -16.49
C ARG A 5 -14.94 55.43 -18.01
N SER A 6 -15.01 56.68 -18.43
CA SER A 6 -15.01 57.05 -19.85
C SER A 6 -13.68 56.69 -20.52
N GLU A 7 -12.56 56.81 -19.81
CA GLU A 7 -11.25 56.39 -20.33
C GLU A 7 -11.16 54.88 -20.45
N VAL A 8 -11.58 54.11 -19.44
CA VAL A 8 -11.57 52.65 -19.49
C VAL A 8 -12.48 52.12 -20.60
N ALA A 9 -13.67 52.72 -20.78
CA ALA A 9 -14.64 52.31 -21.80
C ALA A 9 -14.15 52.46 -23.25
N LYS A 10 -13.15 53.33 -23.52
CA LYS A 10 -12.51 53.45 -24.85
C LYS A 10 -11.76 52.17 -25.25
N HIS A 11 -11.38 51.36 -24.27
CA HIS A 11 -10.63 50.12 -24.47
C HIS A 11 -11.56 48.90 -24.38
N GLY A 12 -12.67 48.93 -25.13
CA GLY A 12 -13.70 47.88 -25.17
C GLY A 12 -13.60 46.91 -26.35
N THR A 13 -12.46 46.85 -27.05
CA THR A 13 -12.33 46.10 -28.33
C THR A 13 -11.22 45.07 -28.27
N ARG A 14 -11.17 44.13 -29.23
CA ARG A 14 -10.11 43.11 -29.28
C ARG A 14 -8.71 43.70 -29.49
N GLN A 15 -8.61 44.79 -30.23
CA GLN A 15 -7.34 45.48 -30.52
C GLN A 15 -6.89 46.39 -29.37
N SER A 16 -7.77 46.63 -28.40
CA SER A 16 -7.51 47.50 -27.25
C SER A 16 -8.54 47.16 -26.17
N CYS A 17 -8.15 46.29 -25.23
CA CYS A 17 -9.01 45.68 -24.22
C CYS A 17 -8.49 45.96 -22.81
N TRP A 18 -9.15 46.85 -22.08
CA TRP A 18 -8.87 47.07 -20.66
C TRP A 18 -10.01 46.54 -19.79
N VAL A 19 -9.69 46.06 -18.60
CA VAL A 19 -10.67 45.61 -17.60
C VAL A 19 -10.35 46.20 -16.24
N ALA A 20 -11.38 46.57 -15.48
CA ALA A 20 -11.24 46.96 -14.08
C ALA A 20 -11.51 45.75 -13.17
N ILE A 21 -10.60 45.48 -12.22
CA ILE A 21 -10.72 44.41 -11.23
C ILE A 21 -10.27 44.99 -9.88
N HIS A 22 -11.14 44.95 -8.87
CA HIS A 22 -10.89 45.53 -7.53
C HIS A 22 -10.42 47.00 -7.60
N GLY A 23 -11.04 47.80 -8.46
CA GLY A 23 -10.68 49.21 -8.68
C GLY A 23 -9.33 49.45 -9.35
N SER A 24 -8.62 48.40 -9.79
CA SER A 24 -7.38 48.51 -10.58
C SER A 24 -7.67 48.21 -12.04
N VAL A 25 -7.11 48.99 -12.97
CA VAL A 25 -7.33 48.85 -14.41
C VAL A 25 -6.12 48.17 -15.05
N TYR A 26 -6.39 47.11 -15.80
CA TYR A 26 -5.38 46.31 -16.50
C TYR A 26 -5.63 46.31 -18.00
N ASP A 27 -4.57 46.56 -18.76
CA ASP A 27 -4.52 46.34 -20.19
C ASP A 27 -4.23 44.87 -20.46
N VAL A 28 -5.25 44.15 -20.90
CA VAL A 28 -5.21 42.70 -21.11
C VAL A 28 -5.20 42.35 -22.60
N THR A 29 -4.96 43.34 -23.47
CA THR A 29 -5.00 43.18 -24.93
C THR A 29 -4.11 42.05 -25.43
N GLU A 30 -2.84 42.03 -25.00
CA GLU A 30 -1.87 40.97 -25.37
C GLU A 30 -2.16 39.64 -24.65
N PHE A 31 -2.86 39.70 -23.52
CA PHE A 31 -3.24 38.51 -22.76
C PHE A 31 -4.45 37.78 -23.35
N LEU A 32 -5.31 38.45 -24.13
CA LEU A 32 -6.54 37.89 -24.69
C LEU A 32 -6.34 36.52 -25.36
N GLU A 33 -5.34 36.38 -26.22
CA GLU A 33 -5.09 35.16 -26.98
C GLU A 33 -4.43 34.05 -26.14
N SER A 34 -3.81 34.41 -25.02
CA SER A 34 -3.13 33.48 -24.11
C SER A 34 -3.93 33.18 -22.84
N HIS A 35 -5.05 33.86 -22.64
CA HIS A 35 -5.94 33.65 -21.52
C HIS A 35 -6.47 32.22 -21.54
N PRO A 36 -6.28 31.43 -20.47
CA PRO A 36 -6.89 30.12 -20.35
C PRO A 36 -8.41 30.18 -20.42
N GLY A 37 -9.04 31.33 -20.21
CA GLY A 37 -10.48 31.48 -20.43
C GLY A 37 -10.92 31.55 -21.91
N GLY A 38 -9.97 31.64 -22.83
CA GLY A 38 -10.20 32.18 -24.17
C GLY A 38 -10.47 33.70 -24.16
N PRO A 39 -10.31 34.37 -25.32
CA PRO A 39 -10.40 35.84 -25.43
C PRO A 39 -11.83 36.36 -25.21
N HIS A 40 -12.84 35.60 -25.66
CA HIS A 40 -14.25 35.99 -25.62
C HIS A 40 -14.80 36.25 -24.21
N VAL A 41 -14.32 35.51 -23.20
CA VAL A 41 -14.72 35.70 -21.79
C VAL A 41 -14.32 37.09 -21.28
N ILE A 42 -13.11 37.54 -21.63
CA ILE A 42 -12.63 38.87 -21.26
C ILE A 42 -13.31 39.94 -22.11
N LEU A 43 -13.48 39.68 -23.42
CA LEU A 43 -14.12 40.63 -24.35
C LEU A 43 -15.55 40.98 -23.95
N GLY A 44 -16.31 40.04 -23.37
CA GLY A 44 -17.64 40.32 -22.82
C GLY A 44 -17.66 41.38 -21.69
N ARG A 45 -16.50 41.65 -21.08
CA ARG A 45 -16.29 42.66 -20.03
C ARG A 45 -15.26 43.72 -20.42
N ALA A 46 -14.85 43.79 -21.68
CA ALA A 46 -13.89 44.79 -22.16
C ALA A 46 -14.42 46.21 -21.94
N GLY A 47 -13.58 47.09 -21.39
CA GLY A 47 -13.91 48.46 -21.02
C GLY A 47 -14.83 48.59 -19.80
N LYS A 48 -15.05 47.50 -19.04
CA LYS A 48 -15.99 47.44 -17.90
C LYS A 48 -15.32 46.93 -16.62
N ASP A 49 -16.07 46.99 -15.50
CA ASP A 49 -15.73 46.26 -14.28
C ASP A 49 -15.99 44.76 -14.47
N ALA A 50 -14.96 43.97 -14.20
CA ALA A 50 -14.96 42.52 -14.27
C ALA A 50 -14.74 41.87 -12.89
N THR A 51 -14.76 42.63 -11.79
CA THR A 51 -14.44 42.15 -10.43
C THR A 51 -15.29 40.94 -10.03
N GLU A 52 -16.62 41.04 -10.15
CA GLU A 52 -17.53 39.93 -9.79
C GLU A 52 -17.27 38.68 -10.64
N ALA A 53 -17.07 38.86 -11.96
CA ALA A 53 -16.79 37.75 -12.86
C ALA A 53 -15.44 37.09 -12.55
N PHE A 54 -14.41 37.88 -12.23
CA PHE A 54 -13.09 37.39 -11.86
C PHE A 54 -13.13 36.63 -10.52
N ASP A 55 -13.72 37.21 -9.47
CA ASP A 55 -13.75 36.63 -8.12
C ASP A 55 -14.54 35.32 -8.04
N SER A 56 -15.48 35.11 -8.97
CA SER A 56 -16.26 33.88 -9.07
C SER A 56 -15.44 32.64 -9.46
N VAL A 57 -14.28 32.83 -10.09
CA VAL A 57 -13.43 31.74 -10.62
C VAL A 57 -12.00 31.80 -10.07
N HIS A 58 -11.47 33.01 -9.84
CA HIS A 58 -10.07 33.25 -9.53
C HIS A 58 -9.91 34.07 -8.24
N ASP A 59 -8.71 34.02 -7.67
CA ASP A 59 -8.31 34.92 -6.57
C ASP A 59 -7.44 36.07 -7.09
N ARG A 60 -7.53 37.24 -6.44
CA ARG A 60 -6.82 38.46 -6.82
C ARG A 60 -5.31 38.27 -6.91
N GLU A 61 -4.73 37.40 -6.07
CA GLU A 61 -3.30 37.08 -6.09
C GLU A 61 -2.83 36.54 -7.45
N LEU A 62 -3.73 35.95 -8.24
CA LEU A 62 -3.42 35.40 -9.56
C LEU A 62 -3.09 36.49 -10.59
N LEU A 63 -3.60 37.72 -10.42
CA LEU A 63 -3.36 38.83 -11.37
C LEU A 63 -1.88 39.18 -11.45
N GLY A 64 -1.20 39.32 -10.30
CA GLY A 64 0.21 39.68 -10.24
C GLY A 64 1.15 38.57 -10.73
N GLN A 65 0.65 37.33 -10.82
CA GLN A 65 1.41 36.18 -11.31
C GLN A 65 1.20 35.95 -12.81
N THR A 66 0.07 36.40 -13.34
CA THR A 66 -0.35 36.09 -14.72
C THR A 66 -0.13 37.27 -15.66
N LEU A 67 -0.30 38.50 -15.17
CA LEU A 67 -0.10 39.71 -15.96
C LEU A 67 1.23 40.36 -15.60
N PRO A 68 2.01 40.85 -16.58
CA PRO A 68 3.23 41.59 -16.30
C PRO A 68 2.87 42.90 -15.57
N ALA A 69 3.81 43.45 -14.78
CA ALA A 69 3.59 44.74 -14.11
C ALA A 69 3.27 45.88 -15.09
N SER A 70 3.75 45.77 -16.33
CA SER A 70 3.45 46.68 -17.44
C SER A 70 2.00 46.61 -17.92
N ALA A 71 1.19 45.62 -17.53
CA ALA A 71 -0.23 45.55 -17.87
C ALA A 71 -1.08 46.51 -17.00
N TRP A 72 -0.59 46.92 -15.82
CA TRP A 72 -1.33 47.83 -14.96
C TRP A 72 -1.33 49.25 -15.54
N ARG A 73 -2.50 49.90 -15.58
CA ARG A 73 -2.69 51.25 -16.15
C ARG A 73 -3.04 52.30 -15.10
N GLY A 74 -3.63 51.89 -13.98
CA GLY A 74 -4.05 52.83 -12.94
C GLY A 74 -5.10 52.27 -12.01
N THR A 75 -5.67 53.16 -11.19
CA THR A 75 -6.82 52.88 -10.31
C THR A 75 -8.02 53.71 -10.72
N MET A 76 -9.22 53.20 -10.45
CA MET A 76 -10.49 53.85 -10.73
C MET A 76 -11.37 53.77 -9.47
N ASP A 77 -12.10 54.84 -9.15
CA ASP A 77 -12.94 54.90 -7.94
C ASP A 77 -14.15 53.95 -8.09
N ALA A 78 -14.37 53.07 -7.11
CA ALA A 78 -15.36 52.00 -7.15
C ALA A 78 -16.81 52.50 -7.34
N GLU A 79 -17.13 53.71 -6.86
CA GLU A 79 -18.47 54.32 -7.02
C GLU A 79 -18.79 54.68 -8.49
N SER A 80 -17.77 54.94 -9.32
CA SER A 80 -17.95 55.34 -10.72
C SER A 80 -18.43 54.21 -11.66
N LEU A 81 -18.42 52.96 -11.18
CA LEU A 81 -18.77 51.75 -11.92
C LEU A 81 -20.17 51.21 -11.64
N SER A 82 -20.92 51.78 -10.70
CA SER A 82 -22.30 51.34 -10.46
C SER A 82 -23.18 51.70 -11.67
N GLU A 83 -23.46 50.72 -12.53
CA GLU A 83 -24.68 50.77 -13.34
C GLU A 83 -25.85 50.50 -12.40
N SER A 84 -26.88 51.33 -12.47
CA SER A 84 -28.20 51.01 -11.95
C SER A 84 -28.65 49.67 -12.55
N ASN A 85 -28.59 48.61 -11.75
CA ASN A 85 -29.07 47.28 -12.10
C ASN A 85 -30.60 47.33 -12.35
N ASN A 86 -31.00 47.65 -13.58
CA ASN A 86 -32.27 47.21 -14.15
C ASN A 86 -32.00 46.00 -15.04
N SER A 87 -31.53 44.91 -14.41
CA SER A 87 -31.53 43.59 -15.04
C SER A 87 -32.92 42.97 -14.89
N ASN A 88 -33.85 43.36 -15.76
CA ASN A 88 -35.04 42.56 -16.07
C ASN A 88 -34.64 41.32 -16.90
N MET A 89 -33.70 40.53 -16.37
CA MET A 89 -33.53 39.13 -16.75
C MET A 89 -34.39 38.33 -15.76
N PRO A 90 -35.37 37.53 -16.22
CA PRO A 90 -36.12 36.69 -15.30
C PRO A 90 -35.14 35.72 -14.65
N SER A 91 -34.90 35.87 -13.33
CA SER A 91 -34.13 34.92 -12.54
C SER A 91 -34.98 33.67 -12.34
N THR A 92 -35.18 32.87 -13.39
CA THR A 92 -35.95 31.62 -13.32
C THR A 92 -35.27 30.52 -12.51
N PHE A 93 -34.08 30.77 -11.96
CA PHE A 93 -33.42 29.88 -11.00
C PHE A 93 -33.29 30.59 -9.65
N GLU A 94 -34.39 30.70 -8.91
CA GLU A 94 -34.30 30.98 -7.48
C GLU A 94 -33.45 29.89 -6.84
N ARG A 95 -32.26 30.25 -6.33
CA ARG A 95 -31.52 29.38 -5.41
C ARG A 95 -32.48 28.95 -4.31
N SER A 96 -32.48 27.66 -3.97
CA SER A 96 -33.21 27.20 -2.78
C SER A 96 -32.82 28.07 -1.59
N LYS A 97 -33.77 28.88 -1.09
CA LYS A 97 -33.59 29.70 0.13
C LYS A 97 -33.51 28.83 1.40
N ALA A 98 -33.80 27.54 1.29
CA ALA A 98 -33.71 26.60 2.41
C ALA A 98 -32.25 26.23 2.67
N SER A 99 -31.81 26.29 3.92
CA SER A 99 -30.48 25.82 4.31
C SER A 99 -30.25 24.37 3.87
N PRO A 100 -29.02 24.02 3.44
CA PRO A 100 -28.69 22.64 3.12
C PRO A 100 -28.81 21.75 4.37
N PRO A 101 -29.09 20.45 4.22
CA PRO A 101 -29.33 19.58 5.36
C PRO A 101 -28.07 19.44 6.24
N PRO A 102 -28.17 19.04 7.52
CA PRO A 102 -27.00 18.82 8.36
C PRO A 102 -26.08 17.72 7.80
N LEU A 103 -24.75 17.86 7.89
CA LEU A 103 -23.77 16.87 7.41
C LEU A 103 -23.98 15.46 7.99
N THR A 104 -24.52 15.37 9.21
CA THR A 104 -24.84 14.10 9.87
C THR A 104 -25.97 13.33 9.18
N SER A 105 -26.82 14.01 8.41
CA SER A 105 -27.89 13.38 7.62
C SER A 105 -27.40 12.81 6.29
N LEU A 106 -26.18 13.13 5.87
CA LEU A 106 -25.57 12.58 4.66
C LEU A 106 -24.97 11.22 5.00
N ILE A 107 -25.46 10.18 4.33
CA ILE A 107 -25.17 8.77 4.62
C ILE A 107 -24.18 8.20 3.61
N ASN A 108 -24.18 8.71 2.38
CA ASN A 108 -23.31 8.22 1.31
C ASN A 108 -22.92 9.32 0.31
N LEU A 109 -21.98 9.02 -0.60
CA LEU A 109 -21.48 10.01 -1.56
C LEU A 109 -22.51 10.51 -2.58
N HIS A 110 -23.58 9.76 -2.85
CA HIS A 110 -24.65 10.21 -3.73
C HIS A 110 -25.55 11.27 -3.09
N ASP A 111 -25.56 11.36 -1.75
CA ASP A 111 -26.34 12.40 -1.07
C ASP A 111 -25.72 13.78 -1.32
N PHE A 112 -24.38 13.86 -1.31
CA PHE A 112 -23.67 15.08 -1.71
C PHE A 112 -23.95 15.48 -3.15
N GLU A 113 -24.03 14.53 -4.08
CA GLU A 113 -24.36 14.80 -5.49
C GLU A 113 -25.77 15.41 -5.63
N GLN A 114 -26.77 14.85 -4.94
CA GLN A 114 -28.13 15.38 -4.93
C GLN A 114 -28.23 16.78 -4.31
N ILE A 115 -27.44 17.03 -3.26
CA ILE A 115 -27.37 18.36 -2.65
C ILE A 115 -26.65 19.35 -3.57
N ALA A 116 -25.53 18.95 -4.17
CA ALA A 116 -24.81 19.79 -5.11
C ALA A 116 -25.70 20.19 -6.30
N GLU A 117 -26.51 19.27 -6.85
CA GLU A 117 -27.47 19.56 -7.93
C GLU A 117 -28.47 20.68 -7.58
N ARG A 118 -28.91 20.74 -6.32
CA ARG A 118 -29.90 21.73 -5.87
C ARG A 118 -29.31 23.09 -5.52
N TYR A 119 -28.05 23.13 -5.09
CA TYR A 119 -27.45 24.29 -4.44
C TYR A 119 -26.31 24.95 -5.22
N LEU A 120 -25.65 24.21 -6.11
CA LEU A 120 -24.66 24.81 -7.02
C LEU A 120 -25.36 25.74 -8.02
N SER A 121 -24.62 26.74 -8.51
CA SER A 121 -25.09 27.50 -9.66
C SER A 121 -25.23 26.57 -10.87
N PRO A 122 -26.13 26.86 -11.82
CA PRO A 122 -26.24 26.09 -13.06
C PRO A 122 -24.88 25.90 -13.76
N ASN A 123 -24.05 26.95 -13.78
CA ASN A 123 -22.70 26.92 -14.36
C ASN A 123 -21.77 25.96 -13.61
N ALA A 124 -21.74 26.02 -12.28
CA ALA A 124 -20.91 25.13 -11.46
C ALA A 124 -21.36 23.67 -11.59
N TRP A 125 -22.68 23.44 -11.55
CA TRP A 125 -23.25 22.11 -11.75
C TRP A 125 -22.89 21.54 -13.12
N ALA A 126 -23.14 22.29 -14.20
CA ALA A 126 -22.82 21.90 -15.55
C ALA A 126 -21.32 21.60 -15.71
N TYR A 127 -20.46 22.45 -15.16
CA TYR A 127 -19.01 22.26 -15.24
C TYR A 127 -18.54 20.98 -14.52
N TYR A 128 -19.05 20.69 -13.32
CA TYR A 128 -18.62 19.52 -12.54
C TYR A 128 -19.27 18.21 -13.00
N THR A 129 -20.57 18.22 -13.28
CA THR A 129 -21.30 16.99 -13.59
C THR A 129 -21.01 16.49 -15.00
N SER A 130 -20.85 17.39 -15.98
CA SER A 130 -20.78 17.00 -17.39
C SER A 130 -19.66 16.01 -17.71
N GLY A 131 -20.00 15.07 -18.59
CA GLY A 131 -19.08 14.24 -19.36
C GLY A 131 -18.97 14.74 -20.81
N ALA A 132 -18.19 14.04 -21.61
CA ALA A 132 -18.11 14.26 -23.05
C ALA A 132 -19.30 13.61 -23.77
N GLU A 133 -19.79 14.28 -24.82
CA GLU A 133 -20.86 13.84 -25.71
C GLU A 133 -22.07 13.24 -24.95
N ASP A 134 -22.39 11.96 -25.19
CA ASP A 134 -23.55 11.26 -24.64
C ASP A 134 -23.34 10.79 -23.19
N GLU A 135 -22.18 11.10 -22.60
CA GLU A 135 -21.71 10.70 -21.28
C GLU A 135 -21.71 9.16 -21.05
N ILE A 136 -21.53 8.38 -22.12
CA ILE A 136 -21.49 6.92 -22.07
C ILE A 136 -20.33 6.44 -21.18
N SER A 137 -19.12 6.95 -21.37
CA SER A 137 -17.92 6.64 -20.58
C SER A 137 -18.13 6.95 -19.10
N LYS A 138 -18.68 8.12 -18.78
CA LYS A 138 -18.99 8.54 -17.40
C LYS A 138 -19.87 7.51 -16.70
N ARG A 139 -20.96 7.06 -17.35
CA ARG A 139 -21.86 6.02 -16.80
C ARG A 139 -21.21 4.65 -16.76
N ARG A 140 -20.44 4.26 -17.80
CA ARG A 140 -19.77 2.96 -17.88
C ARG A 140 -18.68 2.79 -16.82
N ASN A 141 -17.98 3.87 -16.44
CA ASN A 141 -17.02 3.85 -15.34
C ASN A 141 -17.66 3.33 -14.04
N ALA A 142 -18.78 3.92 -13.63
CA ALA A 142 -19.50 3.48 -12.44
C ALA A 142 -20.11 2.08 -12.61
N LYS A 143 -20.68 1.78 -13.79
CA LYS A 143 -21.28 0.47 -14.08
C LYS A 143 -20.27 -0.68 -14.05
N ALA A 144 -19.00 -0.43 -14.38
CA ALA A 144 -17.96 -1.46 -14.35
C ALA A 144 -17.78 -2.04 -12.94
N PHE A 145 -17.77 -1.20 -11.90
CA PHE A 145 -17.68 -1.66 -10.51
C PHE A 145 -18.89 -2.48 -10.06
N GLN A 146 -20.08 -2.22 -10.60
CA GLN A 146 -21.29 -2.98 -10.31
C GLN A 146 -21.26 -4.40 -10.90
N LYS A 147 -20.45 -4.63 -11.94
CA LYS A 147 -20.26 -5.95 -12.56
C LYS A 147 -19.30 -6.85 -11.79
N VAL A 148 -18.54 -6.29 -10.84
CA VAL A 148 -17.59 -7.03 -10.01
C VAL A 148 -18.18 -7.21 -8.61
N ALA A 149 -18.36 -8.45 -8.19
CA ALA A 149 -18.87 -8.79 -6.86
C ALA A 149 -17.72 -9.12 -5.89
N LEU A 150 -17.83 -8.63 -4.65
CA LEU A 150 -17.03 -9.13 -3.54
C LEU A 150 -17.59 -10.49 -3.10
N ARG A 151 -16.71 -11.42 -2.73
CA ARG A 151 -17.11 -12.74 -2.19
C ARG A 151 -16.85 -12.74 -0.68
N PRO A 152 -17.82 -12.30 0.15
CA PRO A 152 -17.63 -12.21 1.59
C PRO A 152 -17.39 -13.60 2.18
N ARG A 153 -16.71 -13.64 3.32
CA ARG A 153 -16.39 -14.87 4.01
C ARG A 153 -16.97 -14.81 5.42
N ILE A 154 -17.83 -15.78 5.74
CA ILE A 154 -18.61 -15.84 6.97
C ILE A 154 -17.93 -16.68 8.06
N LEU A 155 -18.49 -16.63 9.29
CA LEU A 155 -17.97 -17.34 10.48
C LEU A 155 -16.51 -17.00 10.79
N ARG A 156 -16.17 -15.72 10.63
CA ARG A 156 -14.86 -15.16 10.95
C ARG A 156 -14.99 -14.25 12.17
N LYS A 157 -14.10 -14.39 13.15
CA LYS A 157 -13.98 -13.39 14.21
C LYS A 157 -13.28 -12.16 13.65
N ILE A 158 -13.81 -11.00 13.97
CA ILE A 158 -13.36 -9.70 13.45
C ILE A 158 -12.15 -9.23 14.29
N LEU A 159 -11.18 -8.56 13.67
CA LEU A 159 -10.03 -7.92 14.35
C LEU A 159 -10.07 -6.41 14.04
N ALA A 160 -9.19 -5.63 14.68
CA ALA A 160 -8.98 -4.25 14.27
C ALA A 160 -8.60 -4.21 12.78
N VAL A 161 -9.30 -3.39 12.00
CA VAL A 161 -9.04 -3.20 10.58
C VAL A 161 -8.13 -1.99 10.42
N ASP A 162 -7.08 -2.14 9.60
CA ASP A 162 -6.25 -1.02 9.15
C ASP A 162 -6.38 -0.89 7.63
N ALA A 163 -6.88 0.27 7.20
CA ALA A 163 -7.03 0.63 5.80
C ALA A 163 -5.86 1.49 5.28
N SER A 164 -4.85 1.75 6.11
CA SER A 164 -3.71 2.58 5.72
C SER A 164 -2.83 1.92 4.64
N THR A 165 -2.14 2.77 3.86
CA THR A 165 -1.24 2.35 2.79
C THR A 165 -0.16 3.41 2.52
N THR A 166 0.65 3.21 1.49
CA THR A 166 1.68 4.16 1.05
C THR A 166 1.51 4.49 -0.43
N ILE A 167 1.44 5.78 -0.75
CA ILE A 167 1.31 6.32 -2.11
C ILE A 167 2.58 7.14 -2.40
N LEU A 168 3.37 6.69 -3.37
CA LEU A 168 4.65 7.29 -3.79
C LEU A 168 5.61 7.59 -2.62
N GLY A 169 5.67 6.69 -1.64
CA GLY A 169 6.50 6.84 -0.44
C GLY A 169 5.83 7.64 0.69
N THR A 170 4.69 8.28 0.46
CA THR A 170 3.93 9.00 1.50
C THR A 170 2.89 8.09 2.14
N ARG A 171 2.84 8.08 3.48
CA ARG A 171 1.79 7.37 4.24
C ARG A 171 0.41 7.98 3.96
N SER A 172 -0.58 7.13 3.73
CA SER A 172 -1.98 7.51 3.63
C SER A 172 -2.86 6.64 4.52
N SER A 173 -3.86 7.24 5.17
CA SER A 173 -4.77 6.58 6.11
C SER A 173 -5.85 5.72 5.43
N LEU A 174 -5.97 5.83 4.10
CA LEU A 174 -6.89 5.08 3.24
C LEU A 174 -6.20 4.80 1.89
N PRO A 175 -6.62 3.78 1.12
CA PRO A 175 -6.14 3.58 -0.25
C PRO A 175 -6.90 4.48 -1.23
N VAL A 176 -6.96 5.78 -0.89
CA VAL A 176 -7.74 6.82 -1.58
C VAL A 176 -6.91 8.10 -1.68
N TYR A 177 -6.94 8.77 -2.83
CA TYR A 177 -6.40 10.12 -3.02
C TYR A 177 -7.45 11.06 -3.64
N MET A 178 -7.29 12.36 -3.41
CA MET A 178 -8.10 13.38 -4.09
C MET A 178 -7.51 13.61 -5.47
N SER A 179 -8.24 13.21 -6.51
CA SER A 179 -7.84 13.41 -7.91
C SER A 179 -7.80 14.91 -8.25
N PRO A 180 -6.96 15.32 -9.21
CA PRO A 180 -6.85 16.72 -9.59
C PRO A 180 -8.17 17.21 -10.16
N VAL A 181 -8.74 18.21 -9.48
CA VAL A 181 -9.95 18.93 -9.88
C VAL A 181 -9.62 20.42 -9.85
N GLY A 182 -9.79 21.09 -10.98
CA GLY A 182 -9.56 22.53 -11.11
C GLY A 182 -10.83 23.35 -10.85
N ILE A 183 -10.63 24.61 -10.48
CA ILE A 183 -11.67 25.60 -10.23
C ILE A 183 -12.64 25.19 -9.12
N ALA A 184 -12.11 24.73 -7.99
CA ALA A 184 -12.93 24.37 -6.84
C ALA A 184 -13.69 25.57 -6.23
N LYS A 185 -13.31 26.82 -6.55
CA LYS A 185 -14.05 28.04 -6.15
C LYS A 185 -15.52 28.06 -6.61
N LEU A 186 -15.84 27.33 -7.68
CA LEU A 186 -17.23 27.18 -8.12
C LEU A 186 -18.09 26.38 -7.14
N ALA A 187 -17.48 25.58 -6.23
CA ALA A 187 -18.18 24.86 -5.18
C ALA A 187 -18.21 25.65 -3.86
N HIS A 188 -17.09 26.25 -3.47
CA HIS A 188 -16.93 26.94 -2.20
C HIS A 188 -15.82 27.98 -2.30
N SER A 189 -15.95 29.12 -1.61
CA SER A 189 -14.95 30.21 -1.64
C SER A 189 -13.53 29.71 -1.35
N ASP A 190 -13.37 28.81 -0.38
CA ASP A 190 -12.05 28.29 0.03
C ASP A 190 -11.43 27.29 -0.97
N GLY A 191 -12.21 26.82 -1.95
CA GLY A 191 -11.75 26.00 -3.07
C GLY A 191 -10.75 24.90 -2.71
N GLU A 192 -9.62 24.88 -3.41
CA GLU A 192 -8.56 23.88 -3.24
C GLU A 192 -7.86 23.95 -1.88
N CYS A 193 -7.90 25.08 -1.17
CA CYS A 193 -7.34 25.22 0.18
C CYS A 193 -8.15 24.40 1.20
N ALA A 194 -9.49 24.37 1.07
CA ALA A 194 -10.33 23.50 1.89
C ALA A 194 -10.08 22.01 1.62
N LEU A 195 -9.76 21.65 0.37
CA LEU A 195 -9.35 20.28 0.03
C LEU A 195 -8.01 19.92 0.69
N ALA A 196 -7.03 20.84 0.70
CA ALA A 196 -5.74 20.63 1.35
C ALA A 196 -5.88 20.44 2.86
N ALA A 197 -6.67 21.30 3.52
CA ALA A 197 -6.94 21.19 4.95
C ALA A 197 -7.66 19.87 5.29
N ALA A 198 -8.65 19.47 4.49
CA ALA A 198 -9.35 18.20 4.68
C ALA A 198 -8.43 16.99 4.46
N ALA A 199 -7.57 17.04 3.44
CA ALA A 199 -6.60 15.99 3.12
C ALA A 199 -5.65 15.75 4.30
N GLY A 200 -5.11 16.83 4.89
CA GLY A 200 -4.23 16.77 6.06
C GLY A 200 -4.90 16.15 7.28
N LYS A 201 -6.10 16.64 7.64
CA LYS A 201 -6.87 16.15 8.81
C LYS A 201 -7.29 14.69 8.69
N GLU A 202 -7.60 14.24 7.48
CA GLU A 202 -8.02 12.86 7.22
C GLU A 202 -6.85 11.93 6.86
N GLY A 203 -5.62 12.46 6.71
CA GLY A 203 -4.43 11.68 6.34
C GLY A 203 -4.47 11.10 4.94
N VAL A 204 -5.12 11.79 3.98
CA VAL A 204 -5.13 11.41 2.56
C VAL A 204 -4.35 12.43 1.74
N ILE A 205 -4.03 12.09 0.49
CA ILE A 205 -3.20 12.94 -0.36
C ILE A 205 -4.07 13.66 -1.37
N GLN A 206 -3.86 14.97 -1.53
CA GLN A 206 -4.44 15.75 -2.61
C GLN A 206 -3.44 15.88 -3.76
N VAL A 207 -3.93 15.63 -4.98
CA VAL A 207 -3.26 16.02 -6.22
C VAL A 207 -3.84 17.36 -6.66
N LEU A 208 -3.06 18.43 -6.59
CA LEU A 208 -3.48 19.78 -6.99
C LEU A 208 -3.53 19.88 -8.51
N ALA A 209 -4.63 20.40 -9.06
CA ALA A 209 -4.78 20.61 -10.50
C ALA A 209 -3.92 21.79 -11.00
N ASN A 210 -3.39 21.68 -12.22
CA ASN A 210 -2.66 22.78 -12.89
C ASN A 210 -3.53 24.03 -13.05
N GLY A 211 -4.85 23.84 -13.22
CA GLY A 211 -5.85 24.90 -13.34
C GLY A 211 -6.66 25.11 -12.05
N SER A 212 -5.99 25.15 -10.89
CA SER A 212 -6.61 25.46 -9.61
C SER A 212 -7.05 26.92 -9.52
N SER A 213 -8.05 27.20 -8.68
CA SER A 213 -8.53 28.58 -8.43
C SER A 213 -7.51 29.44 -7.68
N TYR A 214 -6.64 28.77 -6.91
CA TYR A 214 -5.62 29.37 -6.06
C TYR A 214 -4.20 28.97 -6.51
N PRO A 215 -3.20 29.85 -6.33
CA PRO A 215 -1.79 29.49 -6.50
C PRO A 215 -1.34 28.36 -5.57
N ILE A 216 -0.37 27.55 -6.01
CA ILE A 216 0.11 26.40 -5.23
C ILE A 216 0.59 26.79 -3.84
N GLU A 217 1.24 27.95 -3.69
CA GLU A 217 1.77 28.43 -2.40
C GLU A 217 0.64 28.66 -1.40
N ARG A 218 -0.50 29.20 -1.85
CA ARG A 218 -1.66 29.42 -0.99
C ARG A 218 -2.31 28.10 -0.58
N VAL A 219 -2.35 27.13 -1.48
CA VAL A 219 -2.84 25.78 -1.16
C VAL A 219 -1.88 25.05 -0.20
N MET A 220 -0.57 25.20 -0.39
CA MET A 220 0.47 24.65 0.49
C MET A 220 0.40 25.24 1.90
N ASN A 221 0.02 26.52 2.04
CA ASN A 221 -0.20 27.18 3.32
C ASN A 221 -1.48 26.74 4.04
N ALA A 222 -2.42 26.13 3.32
CA ALA A 222 -3.65 25.59 3.89
C ALA A 222 -3.50 24.14 4.42
N ARG A 223 -2.32 23.55 4.27
CA ARG A 223 -1.98 22.26 4.88
C ARG A 223 -2.06 22.33 6.40
N THR A 224 -2.39 21.22 7.04
CA THR A 224 -2.49 21.16 8.49
C THR A 224 -1.15 20.92 9.18
N GLU A 225 -0.19 20.31 8.48
CA GLU A 225 1.15 20.04 8.99
C GLU A 225 2.21 20.37 7.92
N PRO A 226 3.43 20.78 8.31
CA PRO A 226 4.49 21.12 7.36
C PRO A 226 4.91 19.98 6.42
N ASP A 227 4.81 18.74 6.89
CA ASP A 227 5.19 17.51 6.17
C ASP A 227 4.03 16.86 5.40
N GLN A 228 2.81 17.43 5.46
CA GLN A 228 1.68 16.94 4.69
C GLN A 228 2.00 16.98 3.18
N ALA A 229 2.05 15.82 2.53
CA ALA A 229 2.35 15.76 1.10
C ALA A 229 1.21 16.32 0.25
N LEU A 230 1.59 17.09 -0.77
CA LEU A 230 0.73 17.49 -1.88
C LEU A 230 1.41 17.12 -3.18
N PHE A 231 0.68 16.48 -4.09
CA PHE A 231 1.17 16.20 -5.44
C PHE A 231 0.66 17.26 -6.40
N PHE A 232 1.35 17.47 -7.51
CA PHE A 232 0.96 18.46 -8.50
C PHE A 232 0.66 17.80 -9.85
N GLN A 233 -0.50 18.10 -10.41
CA GLN A 233 -0.86 17.69 -11.76
C GLN A 233 -0.35 18.71 -12.76
N LEU A 234 0.38 18.25 -13.78
CA LEU A 234 0.89 19.07 -14.87
C LEU A 234 0.05 18.86 -16.13
N TYR A 235 -0.37 19.96 -16.74
CA TYR A 235 -0.73 20.00 -18.15
C TYR A 235 0.41 20.67 -18.92
N VAL A 236 0.90 20.00 -19.97
CA VAL A 236 1.93 20.60 -20.82
C VAL A 236 1.30 21.72 -21.61
N ASN A 237 1.86 22.92 -21.48
CA ASN A 237 1.41 24.10 -22.19
C ASN A 237 1.99 24.09 -23.62
N ARG A 238 1.28 24.72 -24.56
CA ARG A 238 1.81 24.95 -25.92
C ARG A 238 3.14 25.68 -25.91
N ASP A 239 3.31 26.61 -24.99
CA ASP A 239 4.60 27.20 -24.66
C ASP A 239 5.28 26.39 -23.56
N ILE A 240 6.19 25.51 -23.96
CA ILE A 240 6.87 24.58 -23.07
C ILE A 240 7.64 25.28 -21.94
N LYS A 241 8.06 26.54 -22.12
CA LYS A 241 8.76 27.31 -21.07
C LYS A 241 7.85 27.58 -19.87
N LYS A 242 6.55 27.83 -20.12
CA LYS A 242 5.57 28.01 -19.03
C LYS A 242 5.40 26.72 -18.22
N SER A 243 5.50 25.56 -18.86
CA SER A 243 5.49 24.28 -18.15
C SER A 243 6.77 24.06 -17.34
N GLU A 244 7.93 24.47 -17.85
CA GLU A 244 9.17 24.43 -17.07
C GLU A 244 9.09 25.30 -15.81
N GLU A 245 8.64 26.55 -15.96
CA GLU A 245 8.44 27.46 -14.83
C GLU A 245 7.45 26.88 -13.80
N MET A 246 6.35 26.30 -14.27
CA MET A 246 5.35 25.70 -13.39
C MET A 246 5.90 24.48 -12.63
N VAL A 247 6.68 23.60 -13.28
CA VAL A 247 7.31 22.44 -12.60
C VAL A 247 8.27 22.92 -11.52
N ARG A 248 9.16 23.87 -11.85
CA ARG A 248 10.12 24.43 -10.88
C ARG A 248 9.40 25.10 -9.72
N ARG A 249 8.32 25.83 -10.00
CA ARG A 249 7.49 26.48 -8.98
C ARG A 249 6.80 25.47 -8.08
N ALA A 250 6.24 24.40 -8.65
CA ALA A 250 5.58 23.37 -7.86
C ALA A 250 6.57 22.68 -6.91
N GLU A 251 7.77 22.34 -7.39
CA GLU A 251 8.84 21.75 -6.58
C GLU A 251 9.32 22.72 -5.49
N ALA A 252 9.56 24.00 -5.84
CA ALA A 252 9.94 25.03 -4.87
C ALA A 252 8.88 25.27 -3.78
N ALA A 253 7.60 25.13 -4.12
CA ALA A 253 6.49 25.24 -3.17
C ALA A 253 6.34 23.99 -2.28
N GLY A 254 7.07 22.91 -2.55
CA GLY A 254 7.09 21.68 -1.75
C GLY A 254 6.24 20.53 -2.30
N ALA A 255 5.88 20.53 -3.58
CA ALA A 255 5.18 19.39 -4.20
C ALA A 255 6.04 18.13 -4.09
N SER A 256 5.42 17.00 -3.75
CA SER A 256 6.13 15.74 -3.51
C SER A 256 6.11 14.77 -4.70
N ALA A 257 5.33 15.06 -5.74
CA ALA A 257 5.28 14.29 -6.99
C ALA A 257 4.67 15.13 -8.13
N ILE A 258 5.01 14.79 -9.38
CA ILE A 258 4.45 15.40 -10.59
C ILE A 258 3.62 14.37 -11.37
N TRP A 259 2.34 14.69 -11.59
CA TRP A 259 1.39 13.85 -12.31
C TRP A 259 1.09 14.48 -13.68
N ILE A 260 1.69 13.98 -14.75
CA ILE A 260 1.47 14.49 -16.10
C ILE A 260 0.19 13.91 -16.70
N THR A 261 -0.76 14.76 -17.07
CA THR A 261 -2.03 14.32 -17.68
C THR A 261 -1.90 14.23 -19.20
N VAL A 262 -2.25 13.07 -19.76
CA VAL A 262 -2.11 12.77 -21.20
C VAL A 262 -3.42 12.41 -21.91
N ASP A 263 -4.52 12.23 -21.19
CA ASP A 263 -5.83 11.81 -21.74
C ASP A 263 -6.67 12.95 -22.36
N SER A 264 -6.14 14.18 -22.39
CA SER A 264 -6.89 15.37 -22.80
C SER A 264 -6.10 16.27 -23.76
N PRO A 265 -5.52 15.73 -24.87
CA PRO A 265 -4.84 16.55 -25.88
C PRO A 265 -5.82 17.49 -26.59
N VAL A 266 -7.10 17.13 -26.62
CA VAL A 266 -8.22 17.95 -27.08
C VAL A 266 -9.29 17.94 -25.99
N VAL A 267 -9.99 19.06 -25.84
CA VAL A 267 -11.09 19.19 -24.89
C VAL A 267 -12.24 18.31 -25.34
N GLY A 268 -12.72 17.43 -24.46
CA GLY A 268 -13.96 16.69 -24.73
C GLY A 268 -15.17 17.62 -24.84
N LYS A 269 -16.12 17.28 -25.71
CA LYS A 269 -17.29 18.12 -25.97
C LYS A 269 -18.31 17.96 -24.85
N ARG A 270 -18.30 18.88 -23.88
CA ARG A 270 -19.19 18.84 -22.71
C ARG A 270 -20.49 19.57 -23.00
N GLU A 271 -21.46 18.88 -23.58
CA GLU A 271 -22.65 19.53 -24.16
C GLU A 271 -23.53 20.28 -23.14
N MET A 272 -23.55 19.87 -21.87
CA MET A 272 -24.27 20.61 -20.83
C MET A 272 -23.65 22.00 -20.57
N ASP A 273 -22.31 22.09 -20.63
CA ASP A 273 -21.55 23.33 -20.48
C ASP A 273 -21.78 24.25 -21.70
N GLU A 274 -21.78 23.67 -22.91
CA GLU A 274 -22.07 24.42 -24.15
C GLU A 274 -23.52 24.95 -24.21
N ARG A 275 -24.52 24.12 -23.85
CA ARG A 275 -25.94 24.53 -23.86
C ARG A 275 -26.20 25.70 -22.91
N LEU A 276 -25.59 25.70 -21.74
CA LEU A 276 -25.79 26.77 -20.76
C LEU A 276 -25.18 28.09 -21.24
N ASN A 277 -24.03 28.03 -21.90
CA ASN A 277 -23.40 29.23 -22.47
C ASN A 277 -24.19 29.81 -23.66
N LEU A 278 -24.85 28.97 -24.46
CA LEU A 278 -25.78 29.43 -25.50
C LEU A 278 -27.02 30.13 -24.92
N GLN A 279 -27.51 29.69 -23.75
CA GLN A 279 -28.65 30.32 -23.08
C GLN A 279 -28.31 31.70 -22.47
N VAL A 280 -27.06 31.89 -22.05
CA VAL A 280 -26.60 33.13 -21.39
C VAL A 280 -26.19 34.22 -22.40
N GLN A 281 -25.67 33.86 -23.59
CA GLN A 281 -25.07 34.84 -24.52
C GLN A 281 -25.98 35.36 -25.64
N GLY A 282 -27.21 34.88 -25.78
CA GLY A 282 -28.04 35.24 -26.94
C GLY A 282 -27.61 34.53 -28.24
N ASN A 283 -28.39 34.71 -29.30
CA ASN A 283 -28.39 33.92 -30.53
C ASN A 283 -27.16 34.11 -31.47
N ASP A 284 -26.08 34.72 -30.96
CA ASP A 284 -24.88 35.15 -31.66
C ASP A 284 -23.91 33.98 -31.94
N GLY A 285 -24.12 32.83 -31.29
CA GLY A 285 -23.37 31.59 -31.52
C GLY A 285 -21.88 31.61 -31.11
N SER A 286 -21.39 32.66 -30.42
CA SER A 286 -19.96 32.88 -30.16
C SER A 286 -19.44 32.40 -28.79
N GLY A 287 -20.28 31.82 -27.92
CA GLY A 287 -19.90 31.42 -26.56
C GLY A 287 -19.27 30.04 -26.47
N GLN A 288 -18.10 29.91 -25.83
CA GLN A 288 -17.47 28.61 -25.55
C GLN A 288 -17.68 28.18 -24.09
N GLY A 289 -17.92 26.89 -23.85
CA GLY A 289 -17.97 26.25 -22.52
C GLY A 289 -16.76 26.57 -21.63
N VAL A 290 -16.92 26.64 -20.30
CA VAL A 290 -15.81 26.79 -19.32
C VAL A 290 -14.71 25.73 -19.57
N ALA A 291 -15.10 24.53 -20.03
CA ALA A 291 -14.16 23.49 -20.45
C ALA A 291 -13.16 23.92 -21.52
N LYS A 292 -13.71 24.51 -22.58
CA LYS A 292 -13.08 24.60 -23.89
C LYS A 292 -12.06 25.73 -23.90
N THR A 293 -12.53 26.85 -23.39
CA THR A 293 -11.82 27.86 -22.63
C THR A 293 -10.53 27.30 -21.98
N LEU A 294 -10.60 26.60 -20.82
CA LEU A 294 -9.41 26.25 -20.01
C LEU A 294 -8.34 25.46 -20.75
N ALA A 295 -8.77 24.60 -21.65
CA ALA A 295 -7.88 23.69 -22.35
C ALA A 295 -7.28 24.27 -23.65
N SER A 296 -7.59 25.52 -24.01
CA SER A 296 -6.99 26.23 -25.15
C SER A 296 -5.46 26.36 -25.08
N SER A 297 -4.90 26.44 -23.87
CA SER A 297 -3.46 26.58 -23.62
C SER A 297 -2.71 25.25 -23.57
N ILE A 298 -3.42 24.11 -23.55
CA ILE A 298 -2.84 22.77 -23.45
C ILE A 298 -2.24 22.38 -24.80
N SER A 299 -1.04 21.77 -24.76
CA SER A 299 -0.37 21.25 -25.94
C SER A 299 -1.01 19.94 -26.40
N PRO A 300 -1.49 19.84 -27.64
CA PRO A 300 -1.99 18.58 -28.20
C PRO A 300 -0.87 17.69 -28.75
N PHE A 301 0.38 18.17 -28.78
CA PHE A 301 1.51 17.55 -29.49
C PHE A 301 2.51 16.89 -28.55
N ILE A 302 2.06 16.34 -27.42
CA ILE A 302 2.93 15.59 -26.50
C ILE A 302 3.08 14.14 -26.96
N ASP A 303 4.30 13.62 -26.87
CA ASP A 303 4.64 12.22 -27.09
C ASP A 303 5.48 11.69 -25.90
N TRP A 304 6.03 10.49 -26.02
CA TRP A 304 6.80 9.85 -24.95
C TRP A 304 8.11 10.58 -24.60
N ASP A 305 8.66 11.42 -25.50
CA ASP A 305 9.89 12.18 -25.23
C ASP A 305 9.67 13.26 -24.14
N ILE A 306 8.42 13.58 -23.84
CA ILE A 306 8.07 14.47 -22.72
C ILE A 306 8.62 13.97 -21.38
N LEU A 307 8.76 12.66 -21.20
CA LEU A 307 9.32 12.08 -19.98
C LEU A 307 10.81 12.39 -19.84
N SER A 308 11.56 12.35 -20.94
CA SER A 308 12.97 12.74 -20.99
C SER A 308 13.14 14.22 -20.69
N TRP A 309 12.23 15.07 -21.18
CA TRP A 309 12.19 16.49 -20.81
C TRP A 309 11.91 16.69 -19.32
N LEU A 310 10.87 16.06 -18.77
CA LEU A 310 10.46 16.25 -17.39
C LEU A 310 11.55 15.81 -16.40
N ARG A 311 12.26 14.71 -16.70
CA ARG A 311 13.39 14.21 -15.90
C ARG A 311 14.60 15.14 -15.85
N ARG A 312 14.78 15.98 -16.86
CA ARG A 312 15.83 17.03 -16.83
C ARG A 312 15.44 18.19 -15.92
N LEU A 313 14.15 18.35 -15.60
CA LEU A 313 13.64 19.47 -14.82
C LEU A 313 13.46 19.14 -13.34
N THR A 314 13.09 17.91 -12.99
CA THR A 314 12.77 17.53 -11.61
C THR A 314 13.27 16.12 -11.27
N GLN A 315 13.54 15.90 -9.98
CA GLN A 315 13.84 14.57 -9.42
C GLN A 315 12.63 13.96 -8.68
N LEU A 316 11.51 14.68 -8.63
CA LEU A 316 10.29 14.19 -8.00
C LEU A 316 9.74 12.95 -8.73
N PRO A 317 9.05 12.04 -8.02
CA PRO A 317 8.32 10.95 -8.64
C PRO A 317 7.37 11.44 -9.75
N VAL A 318 7.45 10.80 -10.91
CA VAL A 318 6.61 11.09 -12.07
C VAL A 318 5.53 10.03 -12.21
N VAL A 319 4.29 10.47 -12.35
CA VAL A 319 3.13 9.62 -12.64
C VAL A 319 2.47 10.05 -13.95
N ILE A 320 2.17 9.09 -14.83
CA ILE A 320 1.39 9.37 -16.05
C ILE A 320 -0.09 9.16 -15.76
N LYS A 321 -0.89 10.23 -15.84
CA LYS A 321 -2.34 10.18 -15.66
C LYS A 321 -3.05 10.13 -17.00
N GLY A 322 -3.92 9.13 -17.20
CA GLY A 322 -4.73 9.02 -18.41
C GLY A 322 -4.48 7.77 -19.24
N ILE A 323 -3.86 6.74 -18.66
CA ILE A 323 -3.62 5.46 -19.32
C ILE A 323 -4.96 4.74 -19.51
N GLN A 324 -5.24 4.26 -20.72
CA GLN A 324 -6.53 3.64 -21.06
C GLN A 324 -6.41 2.22 -21.63
N CYS A 325 -5.20 1.76 -21.97
CA CYS A 325 -4.93 0.39 -22.43
C CYS A 325 -3.69 -0.20 -21.74
N VAL A 326 -3.54 -1.53 -21.84
CA VAL A 326 -2.41 -2.26 -21.26
C VAL A 326 -1.09 -1.96 -21.97
N GLU A 327 -1.11 -1.68 -23.27
CA GLU A 327 0.06 -1.36 -24.08
C GLU A 327 0.77 -0.11 -23.57
N ASP A 328 0.01 0.95 -23.29
CA ASP A 328 0.56 2.19 -22.75
C ASP A 328 1.03 2.02 -21.30
N ALA A 329 0.38 1.16 -20.51
CA ALA A 329 0.85 0.80 -19.17
C ALA A 329 2.22 0.10 -19.22
N VAL A 330 2.42 -0.82 -20.17
CA VAL A 330 3.71 -1.48 -20.40
C VAL A 330 4.75 -0.48 -20.89
N LEU A 331 4.37 0.46 -21.75
CA LEU A 331 5.30 1.47 -22.25
C LEU A 331 5.72 2.46 -21.15
N ALA A 332 4.79 2.87 -20.29
CA ALA A 332 5.09 3.65 -19.09
C ALA A 332 6.08 2.94 -18.16
N TYR A 333 5.85 1.64 -17.92
CA TYR A 333 6.76 0.81 -17.13
C TYR A 333 8.17 0.73 -17.74
N ARG A 334 8.27 0.48 -19.05
CA ARG A 334 9.56 0.45 -19.77
C ARG A 334 10.29 1.78 -19.72
N ASN A 335 9.54 2.88 -19.67
CA ASN A 335 10.11 4.20 -19.50
C ASN A 335 10.53 4.48 -18.06
N GLY A 336 10.17 3.67 -17.05
CA GLY A 336 10.63 3.80 -15.67
C GLY A 336 9.96 4.95 -14.90
N VAL A 337 8.66 5.19 -15.11
CA VAL A 337 7.88 6.11 -14.27
C VAL A 337 7.52 5.45 -12.94
N GLN A 338 7.31 6.26 -11.90
CA GLN A 338 7.00 5.77 -10.54
C GLN A 338 5.54 5.32 -10.40
N GLY A 339 4.66 5.78 -11.29
CA GLY A 339 3.30 5.26 -11.34
C GLY A 339 2.52 5.64 -12.59
N ILE A 340 1.34 5.03 -12.71
CA ILE A 340 0.36 5.33 -13.75
C ILE A 340 -1.03 5.50 -13.13
N VAL A 341 -1.88 6.33 -13.72
CA VAL A 341 -3.30 6.41 -13.40
C VAL A 341 -4.10 5.90 -14.59
N LEU A 342 -4.80 4.79 -14.36
CA LEU A 342 -5.82 4.31 -15.27
C LEU A 342 -7.01 5.27 -15.18
N SER A 343 -7.24 6.04 -16.23
CA SER A 343 -8.21 7.15 -16.21
C SER A 343 -8.64 7.48 -17.63
N ASN A 344 -9.93 7.80 -17.79
CA ASN A 344 -10.48 8.43 -18.98
C ASN A 344 -11.02 9.84 -18.65
N HIS A 345 -10.32 10.52 -17.74
CA HIS A 345 -10.69 11.83 -17.20
C HIS A 345 -12.08 11.88 -16.55
N GLY A 346 -12.56 10.76 -15.99
CA GLY A 346 -13.92 10.65 -15.45
C GLY A 346 -15.00 10.76 -16.53
N GLY A 347 -14.70 10.34 -17.76
CA GLY A 347 -15.59 10.38 -18.93
C GLY A 347 -15.75 11.78 -19.52
N ARG A 348 -14.72 12.63 -19.44
CA ARG A 348 -14.76 14.04 -19.87
C ARG A 348 -13.94 14.35 -21.12
N SER A 349 -13.16 13.39 -21.61
CA SER A 349 -12.32 13.57 -22.79
C SER A 349 -12.94 12.84 -23.98
N GLN A 350 -12.68 11.55 -24.16
CA GLN A 350 -13.29 10.73 -25.21
C GLN A 350 -14.52 9.99 -24.68
N ASP A 351 -15.70 10.22 -25.28
CA ASP A 351 -16.85 9.35 -24.98
C ASP A 351 -16.73 7.98 -25.66
N THR A 352 -17.42 6.98 -25.10
CA THR A 352 -17.29 5.54 -25.38
C THR A 352 -15.95 4.87 -24.99
N ALA A 353 -14.99 5.63 -24.45
CA ALA A 353 -13.77 5.14 -23.84
C ALA A 353 -13.98 4.01 -22.81
N GLN A 354 -12.97 3.15 -22.71
CA GLN A 354 -12.97 2.01 -21.80
C GLN A 354 -13.01 2.47 -20.33
N PRO A 355 -13.81 1.82 -19.46
CA PRO A 355 -13.72 2.01 -18.03
C PRO A 355 -12.34 1.67 -17.47
N PRO A 356 -11.74 2.51 -16.61
CA PRO A 356 -10.43 2.23 -16.02
C PRO A 356 -10.31 0.90 -15.27
N LEU A 357 -11.42 0.41 -14.67
CA LEU A 357 -11.45 -0.91 -14.03
C LEU A 357 -11.24 -2.05 -15.04
N LEU A 358 -11.70 -1.90 -16.29
CA LEU A 358 -11.45 -2.88 -17.35
C LEU A 358 -9.98 -2.85 -17.80
N THR A 359 -9.37 -1.68 -17.91
CA THR A 359 -7.92 -1.56 -18.16
C THR A 359 -7.11 -2.22 -17.04
N LEU A 360 -7.54 -2.13 -15.78
CA LEU A 360 -6.89 -2.86 -14.67
C LEU A 360 -7.00 -4.39 -14.87
N LEU A 361 -8.14 -4.88 -15.34
CA LEU A 361 -8.34 -6.30 -15.64
C LEU A 361 -7.51 -6.76 -16.84
N GLU A 362 -7.33 -5.91 -17.86
CA GLU A 362 -6.42 -6.17 -18.98
C GLU A 362 -4.98 -6.28 -18.49
N ILE A 363 -4.52 -5.38 -17.63
CA ILE A 363 -3.19 -5.47 -17.01
C ILE A 363 -3.05 -6.79 -16.25
N ARG A 364 -4.02 -7.16 -15.39
CA ARG A 364 -4.00 -8.46 -14.70
C ARG A 364 -3.88 -9.65 -15.66
N ARG A 365 -4.51 -9.57 -16.83
CA ARG A 365 -4.58 -10.68 -17.78
C ARG A 365 -3.34 -10.76 -18.67
N TYR A 366 -2.87 -9.63 -19.17
CA TYR A 366 -1.87 -9.57 -20.26
C TYR A 366 -0.51 -9.03 -19.81
N ALA A 367 -0.45 -8.29 -18.71
CA ALA A 367 0.79 -7.75 -18.15
C ALA A 367 0.83 -7.84 -16.61
N PRO A 368 0.60 -9.03 -16.00
CA PRO A 368 0.50 -9.17 -14.55
C PRO A 368 1.77 -8.74 -13.81
N PHE A 369 2.94 -8.82 -14.46
CA PHE A 369 4.22 -8.36 -13.92
C PHE A 369 4.24 -6.88 -13.53
N LEU A 370 3.33 -6.06 -14.07
CA LEU A 370 3.20 -4.66 -13.67
C LEU A 370 2.67 -4.50 -12.24
N ILE A 371 1.84 -5.43 -11.77
CA ILE A 371 1.21 -5.39 -10.44
C ILE A 371 2.23 -5.70 -9.34
N ASP A 372 3.20 -6.58 -9.65
CA ASP A 372 4.28 -6.95 -8.75
C ASP A 372 5.51 -6.03 -8.88
N SER A 373 5.45 -5.06 -9.79
CA SER A 373 6.55 -4.12 -10.02
C SER A 373 6.55 -2.97 -9.01
N PRO A 374 7.69 -2.25 -8.84
CA PRO A 374 7.74 -1.04 -8.02
C PRO A 374 6.88 0.13 -8.55
N MET A 375 6.47 0.10 -9.83
CA MET A 375 5.62 1.13 -10.41
C MET A 375 4.19 1.00 -9.87
N GLN A 376 3.68 2.06 -9.24
CA GLN A 376 2.36 2.06 -8.63
C GLN A 376 1.25 2.24 -9.66
N ILE A 377 0.13 1.52 -9.50
CA ILE A 377 -1.03 1.60 -10.40
C ILE A 377 -2.19 2.24 -9.66
N PHE A 378 -2.61 3.42 -10.11
CA PHE A 378 -3.76 4.15 -9.59
C PHE A 378 -4.95 4.01 -10.54
N VAL A 379 -6.16 4.16 -10.00
CA VAL A 379 -7.40 4.12 -10.80
C VAL A 379 -8.33 5.24 -10.37
N ASP A 380 -8.87 6.01 -11.30
CA ASP A 380 -9.95 6.95 -11.02
C ASP A 380 -11.19 6.70 -11.90
N GLY A 381 -12.26 7.45 -11.66
CA GLY A 381 -13.48 7.41 -12.47
C GLY A 381 -14.57 6.48 -11.96
N GLY A 382 -15.74 7.04 -11.65
CA GLY A 382 -16.94 6.27 -11.31
C GLY A 382 -17.02 5.68 -9.90
N ILE A 383 -15.95 5.76 -9.10
CA ILE A 383 -15.92 5.30 -7.71
C ILE A 383 -16.88 6.12 -6.84
N ARG A 384 -17.75 5.45 -6.08
CA ARG A 384 -18.74 6.09 -5.19
C ARG A 384 -18.92 5.39 -3.84
N ARG A 385 -18.42 4.17 -3.69
CA ARG A 385 -18.54 3.36 -2.47
C ARG A 385 -17.19 2.80 -2.01
N GLY A 386 -17.05 2.53 -0.72
CA GLY A 386 -15.90 1.83 -0.16
C GLY A 386 -15.69 0.44 -0.76
N THR A 387 -16.76 -0.23 -1.20
CA THR A 387 -16.63 -1.51 -1.92
C THR A 387 -16.04 -1.35 -3.33
N ASP A 388 -16.19 -0.19 -3.98
CA ASP A 388 -15.52 0.09 -5.25
C ASP A 388 -14.00 0.22 -5.03
N VAL A 389 -13.61 0.90 -3.95
CA VAL A 389 -12.22 1.00 -3.50
C VAL A 389 -11.62 -0.39 -3.27
N LEU A 390 -12.30 -1.23 -2.48
CA LEU A 390 -11.84 -2.59 -2.18
C LEU A 390 -11.71 -3.47 -3.42
N LYS A 391 -12.63 -3.35 -4.39
CA LYS A 391 -12.55 -4.09 -5.66
C LYS A 391 -11.30 -3.70 -6.44
N ALA A 392 -11.02 -2.41 -6.59
CA ALA A 392 -9.84 -1.95 -7.32
C ALA A 392 -8.55 -2.39 -6.63
N VAL A 393 -8.45 -2.21 -5.31
CA VAL A 393 -7.25 -2.61 -4.54
C VAL A 393 -7.03 -4.12 -4.59
N ALA A 394 -8.10 -4.93 -4.43
CA ALA A 394 -8.00 -6.38 -4.55
C ALA A 394 -7.59 -6.85 -5.96
N LEU A 395 -7.83 -6.03 -6.99
CA LEU A 395 -7.41 -6.29 -8.36
C LEU A 395 -5.99 -5.78 -8.68
N GLY A 396 -5.31 -5.15 -7.73
CA GLY A 396 -3.91 -4.75 -7.87
C GLY A 396 -3.68 -3.25 -8.04
N ALA A 397 -4.71 -2.40 -7.86
CA ALA A 397 -4.48 -0.97 -7.73
C ALA A 397 -3.83 -0.65 -6.37
N THR A 398 -2.88 0.28 -6.36
CA THR A 398 -2.27 0.82 -5.15
C THR A 398 -3.27 1.67 -4.36
N ALA A 399 -3.96 2.58 -5.04
CA ALA A 399 -4.99 3.45 -4.46
C ALA A 399 -5.96 3.93 -5.55
N VAL A 400 -7.10 4.48 -5.14
CA VAL A 400 -8.10 5.03 -6.07
C VAL A 400 -8.34 6.52 -5.91
N GLY A 401 -8.64 7.18 -7.02
CA GLY A 401 -8.84 8.63 -7.10
C GLY A 401 -10.30 9.04 -7.03
N LEU A 402 -10.59 10.08 -6.23
CA LEU A 402 -11.91 10.73 -6.16
C LEU A 402 -11.86 12.14 -6.73
N GLY A 403 -12.74 12.45 -7.68
CA GLY A 403 -12.94 13.79 -8.23
C GLY A 403 -14.27 14.39 -7.78
N ARG A 404 -15.30 14.25 -8.65
CA ARG A 404 -16.65 14.81 -8.46
C ARG A 404 -17.23 14.68 -7.04
N PRO A 405 -17.19 13.51 -6.35
CA PRO A 405 -17.76 13.40 -5.01
C PRO A 405 -17.19 14.41 -4.01
N LEU A 406 -15.90 14.75 -4.11
CA LEU A 406 -15.26 15.71 -3.19
C LEU A 406 -15.64 17.16 -3.53
N LEU A 407 -15.84 17.48 -4.82
CA LEU A 407 -16.38 18.78 -5.24
C LEU A 407 -17.82 18.99 -4.78
N TYR A 408 -18.64 17.94 -4.85
CA TYR A 408 -20.00 17.96 -4.32
C TYR A 408 -20.02 18.07 -2.79
N ALA A 409 -19.09 17.39 -2.13
CA ALA A 409 -18.94 17.48 -0.68
C ALA A 409 -18.48 18.85 -0.21
N LEU A 410 -17.69 19.56 -1.03
CA LEU A 410 -17.23 20.92 -0.77
C LEU A 410 -18.37 21.96 -0.89
N SER A 411 -19.41 21.68 -1.70
CA SER A 411 -20.42 22.67 -2.06
C SER A 411 -21.39 23.02 -0.93
N SER A 412 -22.35 23.89 -1.23
CA SER A 412 -23.48 24.19 -0.34
C SER A 412 -23.06 24.72 1.04
N GLY A 413 -21.92 25.43 1.10
CA GLY A 413 -21.40 25.99 2.36
C GLY A 413 -20.84 24.96 3.34
N TYR A 414 -20.68 23.68 2.96
CA TYR A 414 -20.07 22.68 3.83
C TYR A 414 -18.54 22.81 3.92
N GLY A 415 -17.89 23.30 2.86
CA GLY A 415 -16.46 23.57 2.86
C GLY A 415 -15.62 22.33 3.22
N GLU A 416 -14.54 22.54 3.98
CA GLU A 416 -13.67 21.47 4.50
C GLU A 416 -14.46 20.36 5.22
N GLN A 417 -15.46 20.73 6.02
CA GLN A 417 -16.20 19.76 6.84
C GLN A 417 -16.99 18.76 6.00
N GLY A 418 -17.53 19.20 4.85
CA GLY A 418 -18.23 18.31 3.93
C GLY A 418 -17.28 17.30 3.28
N VAL A 419 -16.10 17.75 2.86
CA VAL A 419 -15.05 16.88 2.29
C VAL A 419 -14.59 15.84 3.30
N ARG A 420 -14.35 16.26 4.56
CA ARG A 420 -14.02 15.35 5.66
C ARG A 420 -15.12 14.33 5.90
N ARG A 421 -16.38 14.77 5.94
CA ARG A 421 -17.54 13.88 6.08
C ARG A 421 -17.61 12.85 4.96
N ALA A 422 -17.32 13.22 3.71
CA ALA A 422 -17.27 12.29 2.58
C ALA A 422 -16.17 11.23 2.75
N LEU A 423 -14.98 11.61 3.23
CA LEU A 423 -13.87 10.70 3.51
C LEU A 423 -14.16 9.78 4.71
N GLU A 424 -14.78 10.30 5.77
CA GLU A 424 -15.25 9.50 6.92
C GLU A 424 -16.26 8.43 6.51
N ILE A 425 -17.22 8.78 5.66
CA ILE A 425 -18.20 7.84 5.10
C ILE A 425 -17.47 6.71 4.36
N LEU A 426 -16.53 7.06 3.48
CA LEU A 426 -15.74 6.07 2.75
C LEU A 426 -14.88 5.21 3.68
N ARG A 427 -14.24 5.80 4.69
CA ARG A 427 -13.45 5.07 5.70
C ARG A 427 -14.30 3.99 6.34
N ARG A 428 -15.48 4.35 6.86
CA ARG A 428 -16.40 3.40 7.49
C ARG A 428 -16.86 2.32 6.52
N GLU A 429 -17.17 2.67 5.27
CA GLU A 429 -17.56 1.69 4.26
C GLU A 429 -16.42 0.72 3.93
N ILE A 430 -15.17 1.20 3.80
CA ILE A 430 -13.98 0.37 3.55
C ILE A 430 -13.76 -0.56 4.74
N GLU A 431 -13.62 -0.01 5.94
CA GLU A 431 -13.30 -0.77 7.15
C GLU A 431 -14.36 -1.85 7.43
N SER A 432 -15.65 -1.49 7.35
CA SER A 432 -16.76 -2.43 7.59
C SER A 432 -16.78 -3.58 6.58
N ASN A 433 -16.31 -3.37 5.35
CA ASN A 433 -16.27 -4.42 4.32
C ASN A 433 -14.96 -5.22 4.34
N MET A 434 -13.85 -4.67 4.83
CA MET A 434 -12.57 -5.39 5.02
C MET A 434 -12.66 -6.49 6.07
N VAL A 435 -13.56 -6.35 7.04
CA VAL A 435 -13.89 -7.36 8.06
C VAL A 435 -14.12 -8.77 7.47
N PHE A 436 -14.57 -8.86 6.22
CA PHE A 436 -14.80 -10.12 5.53
C PHE A 436 -13.53 -10.76 4.92
N LEU A 437 -12.31 -10.25 5.17
CA LEU A 437 -10.99 -10.74 4.67
C LEU A 437 -10.16 -11.42 5.80
N GLY A 438 -9.23 -12.36 5.52
CA GLY A 438 -8.56 -13.21 6.55
C GLY A 438 -7.08 -13.52 6.23
N ILE A 439 -6.32 -14.10 7.18
CA ILE A 439 -4.85 -14.29 7.10
C ILE A 439 -4.51 -15.64 6.47
N ASN A 440 -3.66 -15.68 5.45
CA ASN A 440 -3.16 -16.89 4.81
C ASN A 440 -1.82 -17.30 5.41
N VAL A 441 -1.75 -18.53 5.92
CA VAL A 441 -0.53 -19.09 6.49
C VAL A 441 -0.18 -20.36 5.73
N LEU A 442 1.05 -20.47 5.25
CA LEU A 442 1.64 -21.71 4.77
C LEU A 442 2.43 -22.34 5.91
N LEU A 443 2.29 -23.64 6.11
CA LEU A 443 3.18 -24.43 6.96
C LEU A 443 3.89 -25.49 6.12
N TYR A 444 5.21 -25.34 6.01
CA TYR A 444 6.08 -26.24 5.29
C TYR A 444 6.79 -27.18 6.26
N GLY A 445 6.54 -28.49 6.13
CA GLY A 445 7.11 -29.51 7.01
C GLY A 445 6.13 -30.03 8.06
N LEU A 446 5.16 -30.83 7.62
CA LEU A 446 4.11 -31.38 8.48
C LEU A 446 4.56 -32.66 9.24
N GLY A 447 5.65 -32.57 10.01
CA GLY A 447 6.07 -33.63 10.95
C GLY A 447 5.36 -33.52 12.31
N ALA A 448 5.93 -34.09 13.39
CA ALA A 448 5.35 -33.98 14.73
C ALA A 448 5.20 -32.53 15.22
N ILE A 449 6.27 -31.75 15.15
CA ILE A 449 6.30 -30.33 15.55
C ILE A 449 5.46 -29.48 14.60
N GLY A 450 5.61 -29.67 13.28
CA GLY A 450 4.79 -28.97 12.30
C GLY A 450 3.30 -29.23 12.47
N SER A 451 2.90 -30.46 12.80
CA SER A 451 1.49 -30.79 13.05
C SER A 451 0.97 -30.21 14.37
N PHE A 452 1.81 -30.13 15.41
CA PHE A 452 1.46 -29.42 16.64
C PHE A 452 1.23 -27.93 16.36
N TYR A 453 2.14 -27.24 15.67
CA TYR A 453 1.93 -25.83 15.33
C TYR A 453 0.84 -25.61 14.28
N ALA A 454 0.58 -26.59 13.41
CA ALA A 454 -0.62 -26.58 12.57
C ALA A 454 -1.89 -26.55 13.44
N PHE A 455 -1.97 -27.39 14.48
CA PHE A 455 -3.07 -27.35 15.44
C PHE A 455 -3.17 -25.98 16.11
N ILE A 456 -2.08 -25.47 16.69
CA ILE A 456 -2.06 -24.14 17.34
C ILE A 456 -2.55 -23.05 16.39
N LEU A 457 -2.06 -23.03 15.15
CA LEU A 457 -2.44 -22.01 14.15
C LEU A 457 -3.88 -22.18 13.66
N THR A 458 -4.39 -23.41 13.49
CA THR A 458 -5.79 -23.65 13.10
C THR A 458 -6.80 -23.24 14.16
N ARG A 459 -6.39 -23.14 15.43
CA ARG A 459 -7.22 -22.56 16.50
C ARG A 459 -7.34 -21.04 16.39
N GLY A 460 -6.43 -20.39 15.65
CA GLY A 460 -6.60 -19.01 15.22
C GLY A 460 -7.74 -18.95 14.21
N GLU A 461 -8.92 -18.50 14.64
CA GLU A 461 -10.14 -18.41 13.81
C GLU A 461 -9.96 -17.57 12.53
N LYS A 462 -8.85 -16.81 12.43
CA LYS A 462 -8.48 -15.92 11.33
C LYS A 462 -7.50 -16.55 10.33
N VAL A 463 -6.98 -17.74 10.63
CA VAL A 463 -5.92 -18.41 9.87
C VAL A 463 -6.52 -19.35 8.82
N ARG A 464 -6.16 -19.12 7.56
CA ARG A 464 -6.31 -20.07 6.46
C ARG A 464 -4.99 -20.84 6.32
N LEU A 465 -4.91 -21.97 7.02
CA LEU A 465 -3.70 -22.79 7.03
C LEU A 465 -3.64 -23.68 5.79
N THR A 466 -2.66 -23.45 4.94
CA THR A 466 -2.22 -24.40 3.91
C THR A 466 -1.03 -25.17 4.46
N VAL A 467 -1.02 -26.49 4.34
CA VAL A 467 0.12 -27.32 4.76
C VAL A 467 0.74 -28.01 3.57
N VAL A 468 2.07 -28.10 3.55
CA VAL A 468 2.79 -28.98 2.62
C VAL A 468 3.19 -30.25 3.35
N ALA A 469 2.59 -31.35 2.93
CA ALA A 469 2.77 -32.67 3.50
C ALA A 469 3.30 -33.61 2.42
N ARG A 470 4.45 -34.26 2.66
CA ARG A 470 4.95 -35.32 1.76
C ARG A 470 4.37 -36.66 2.20
N SER A 471 5.04 -37.35 3.10
CA SER A 471 4.62 -38.66 3.64
C SER A 471 3.30 -38.65 4.41
N ASN A 472 2.81 -37.48 4.82
CA ASN A 472 1.52 -37.32 5.51
C ASN A 472 0.36 -36.94 4.58
N TYR A 473 0.60 -36.69 3.28
CA TYR A 473 -0.40 -36.09 2.36
C TYR A 473 -1.73 -36.83 2.34
N GLU A 474 -1.72 -38.12 1.97
CA GLU A 474 -2.96 -38.90 1.81
C GLU A 474 -3.74 -39.00 3.13
N SER A 475 -3.05 -39.28 4.24
CA SER A 475 -3.70 -39.37 5.55
C SER A 475 -4.35 -38.05 5.96
N VAL A 476 -3.64 -36.92 5.79
CA VAL A 476 -4.12 -35.59 6.18
C VAL A 476 -5.26 -35.12 5.27
N LYS A 477 -5.18 -35.40 3.97
CA LYS A 477 -6.22 -35.07 3.00
C LYS A 477 -7.52 -35.82 3.28
N SER A 478 -7.43 -37.12 3.59
CA SER A 478 -8.61 -37.95 3.82
C SER A 478 -9.19 -37.82 5.24
N ASN A 479 -8.33 -37.71 6.25
CA ASN A 479 -8.73 -37.89 7.66
C ASN A 479 -8.40 -36.69 8.56
N GLY A 480 -7.69 -35.69 8.05
CA GLY A 480 -7.13 -34.61 8.85
C GLY A 480 -5.99 -35.09 9.74
N ILE A 481 -5.67 -34.28 10.75
CA ILE A 481 -4.61 -34.55 11.73
C ILE A 481 -5.28 -34.83 13.07
N LEU A 482 -4.91 -35.95 13.71
CA LEU A 482 -5.28 -36.27 15.08
C LEU A 482 -4.12 -35.87 16.01
N LEU A 483 -4.39 -34.92 16.90
CA LEU A 483 -3.49 -34.54 17.98
C LEU A 483 -4.03 -35.10 19.31
N ASP A 484 -3.23 -35.91 19.97
CA ASP A 484 -3.45 -36.37 21.36
C ASP A 484 -2.45 -35.63 22.26
N SER A 485 -2.93 -34.63 22.99
CA SER A 485 -2.09 -33.71 23.76
C SER A 485 -2.39 -33.78 25.25
N GLN A 486 -1.34 -33.95 26.07
CA GLN A 486 -1.45 -33.89 27.52
C GLN A 486 -1.82 -32.49 28.05
N ASN A 487 -1.59 -31.42 27.28
CA ASN A 487 -1.90 -30.04 27.65
C ASN A 487 -3.22 -29.54 27.04
N HIS A 488 -3.58 -30.04 25.85
CA HIS A 488 -4.70 -29.53 25.07
C HIS A 488 -5.88 -30.51 24.96
N GLY A 489 -5.70 -31.76 25.36
CA GLY A 489 -6.67 -32.83 25.10
C GLY A 489 -6.54 -33.42 23.70
N GLN A 490 -7.51 -34.25 23.31
CA GLN A 490 -7.54 -34.90 22.00
C GLN A 490 -8.36 -34.09 20.99
N HIS A 491 -7.79 -33.86 19.80
CA HIS A 491 -8.38 -33.04 18.74
C HIS A 491 -8.15 -33.65 17.37
N ARG A 492 -9.19 -33.67 16.53
CA ARG A 492 -9.05 -33.92 15.10
C ARG A 492 -9.36 -32.64 14.34
N PHE A 493 -8.45 -32.19 13.48
CA PHE A 493 -8.61 -30.95 12.72
C PHE A 493 -8.14 -31.12 11.27
N HIS A 494 -8.64 -30.26 10.39
CA HIS A 494 -8.23 -30.25 8.99
C HIS A 494 -7.59 -28.90 8.66
N PRO A 495 -6.43 -28.87 7.98
CA PRO A 495 -5.97 -27.63 7.36
C PRO A 495 -6.97 -27.19 6.29
N TYR A 496 -6.96 -25.90 5.94
CA TYR A 496 -7.80 -25.41 4.85
C TYR A 496 -7.45 -26.09 3.52
N GLN A 497 -6.15 -26.32 3.29
CA GLN A 497 -5.64 -26.99 2.11
C GLN A 497 -4.41 -27.82 2.50
N ALA A 498 -4.30 -29.03 1.96
CA ALA A 498 -3.10 -29.84 2.03
C ALA A 498 -2.54 -29.97 0.61
N LEU A 499 -1.25 -29.66 0.45
CA LEU A 499 -0.48 -29.81 -0.78
C LEU A 499 0.51 -30.95 -0.63
N GLN A 500 0.79 -31.67 -1.71
CA GLN A 500 1.76 -32.75 -1.71
C GLN A 500 3.19 -32.21 -1.91
N SER A 501 3.33 -31.17 -2.74
CA SER A 501 4.59 -30.45 -2.98
C SER A 501 4.43 -28.95 -2.83
N ALA A 502 5.56 -28.26 -2.60
CA ALA A 502 5.63 -26.80 -2.67
C ALA A 502 5.43 -26.28 -4.12
N ASP A 503 5.67 -27.12 -5.12
CA ASP A 503 5.53 -26.75 -6.55
C ASP A 503 4.06 -26.47 -6.95
N GLU A 504 3.09 -26.88 -6.13
CA GLU A 504 1.67 -26.60 -6.33
C GLU A 504 1.25 -25.19 -5.88
N ILE A 505 2.17 -24.43 -5.29
CA ILE A 505 1.90 -23.08 -4.77
C ILE A 505 1.91 -22.08 -5.92
N THR A 506 0.82 -21.34 -6.08
CA THR A 506 0.65 -20.34 -7.15
C THR A 506 0.56 -18.90 -6.65
N THR A 507 0.51 -18.68 -5.34
CA THR A 507 0.32 -17.35 -4.75
C THR A 507 1.10 -17.20 -3.43
N PRO A 508 1.61 -16.00 -3.12
CA PRO A 508 2.25 -15.72 -1.84
C PRO A 508 1.31 -15.83 -0.62
N PHE A 509 1.90 -15.97 0.57
CA PHE A 509 1.21 -16.05 1.86
C PHE A 509 1.59 -14.88 2.77
N ASP A 510 0.76 -14.58 3.77
CA ASP A 510 1.08 -13.56 4.79
C ASP A 510 2.18 -14.07 5.74
N TYR A 511 2.09 -15.35 6.12
CA TYR A 511 3.12 -16.06 6.88
C TYR A 511 3.51 -17.38 6.24
N VAL A 512 4.81 -17.67 6.20
CA VAL A 512 5.37 -18.98 5.80
C VAL A 512 6.13 -19.58 6.97
N VAL A 513 5.52 -20.58 7.62
CA VAL A 513 6.05 -21.29 8.78
C VAL A 513 6.86 -22.49 8.32
N CYS A 514 8.16 -22.46 8.58
CA CYS A 514 9.11 -23.51 8.28
C CYS A 514 9.32 -24.41 9.51
N ALA A 515 8.87 -25.65 9.41
CA ALA A 515 8.98 -26.67 10.46
C ALA A 515 9.54 -28.01 9.92
N HIS A 516 10.13 -28.00 8.71
CA HIS A 516 10.72 -29.18 8.09
C HIS A 516 11.99 -29.62 8.81
N LYS A 517 12.29 -30.92 8.69
CA LYS A 517 13.42 -31.58 9.37
C LYS A 517 14.35 -32.21 8.34
N ALA A 518 15.66 -32.05 8.54
CA ALA A 518 16.71 -32.78 7.80
C ALA A 518 16.68 -32.63 6.25
N ILE A 519 16.20 -31.47 5.76
CA ILE A 519 16.27 -31.05 4.35
C ILE A 519 17.25 -29.88 4.27
N ASP A 520 18.03 -29.82 3.18
CA ASP A 520 18.91 -28.69 2.91
C ASP A 520 18.13 -27.37 2.83
N GLN A 521 18.59 -26.39 3.61
CA GLN A 521 17.88 -25.12 3.78
C GLN A 521 17.94 -24.22 2.56
N ALA A 522 19.08 -24.21 1.84
CA ALA A 522 19.23 -23.41 0.62
C ALA A 522 18.25 -23.90 -0.46
N THR A 523 18.10 -25.22 -0.58
CA THR A 523 17.13 -25.83 -1.49
C THR A 523 15.68 -25.48 -1.10
N VAL A 524 15.35 -25.45 0.20
CA VAL A 524 13.99 -25.11 0.65
C VAL A 524 13.66 -23.63 0.41
N ALA A 525 14.59 -22.72 0.69
CA ALA A 525 14.38 -21.30 0.44
C ALA A 525 14.01 -21.04 -1.04
N SER A 526 14.78 -21.63 -1.96
CA SER A 526 14.50 -21.53 -3.40
C SER A 526 13.15 -22.16 -3.79
N ARG A 527 12.80 -23.33 -3.24
CA ARG A 527 11.49 -23.99 -3.54
C ARG A 527 10.28 -23.24 -3.01
N LEU A 528 10.43 -22.43 -1.96
CA LEU A 528 9.35 -21.64 -1.38
C LEU A 528 9.20 -20.28 -2.05
N GLN A 529 9.95 -19.98 -3.11
CA GLN A 529 9.87 -18.71 -3.84
C GLN A 529 8.44 -18.35 -4.31
N PRO A 530 7.59 -19.28 -4.80
CA PRO A 530 6.20 -18.95 -5.15
C PRO A 530 5.31 -18.55 -3.96
N ALA A 531 5.73 -18.90 -2.74
CA ALA A 531 4.98 -18.64 -1.51
C ALA A 531 5.38 -17.35 -0.79
N ILE A 532 6.50 -16.73 -1.18
CA ILE A 532 7.16 -15.66 -0.43
C ILE A 532 7.36 -14.44 -1.33
N ASN A 533 6.92 -13.27 -0.85
CA ASN A 533 7.28 -11.97 -1.41
C ASN A 533 7.67 -10.98 -0.29
N ASP A 534 7.88 -9.72 -0.63
CA ASP A 534 8.29 -8.66 0.32
C ASP A 534 7.23 -8.36 1.41
N LYS A 535 5.99 -8.82 1.21
CA LYS A 535 4.90 -8.72 2.17
C LYS A 535 4.81 -9.94 3.12
N THR A 536 5.45 -11.06 2.75
CA THR A 536 5.45 -12.29 3.53
C THR A 536 6.40 -12.21 4.73
N THR A 537 5.95 -12.75 5.86
CA THR A 537 6.79 -13.00 7.03
C THR A 537 7.17 -14.48 7.13
N ILE A 538 8.46 -14.77 7.17
CA ILE A 538 8.99 -16.14 7.29
C ILE A 538 9.14 -16.47 8.77
N VAL A 539 8.65 -17.62 9.21
CA VAL A 539 8.73 -18.06 10.61
C VAL A 539 9.52 -19.36 10.70
N ILE A 540 10.63 -19.36 11.42
CA ILE A 540 11.55 -20.51 11.50
C ILE A 540 11.42 -21.24 12.83
N ILE A 541 10.71 -22.37 12.82
CA ILE A 541 10.48 -23.25 13.98
C ILE A 541 11.36 -24.51 13.89
N GLN A 542 12.62 -24.32 13.54
CA GLN A 542 13.57 -25.42 13.30
C GLN A 542 14.67 -25.44 14.36
N ASN A 543 15.16 -26.65 14.68
CA ASN A 543 16.31 -26.82 15.56
C ASN A 543 17.60 -26.33 14.89
N GLY A 544 18.64 -26.12 15.71
CA GLY A 544 19.96 -25.72 15.22
C GLY A 544 20.11 -24.20 15.12
N VAL A 545 21.21 -23.77 14.53
CA VAL A 545 21.53 -22.35 14.28
C VAL A 545 21.87 -22.16 12.80
N GLY A 546 21.65 -20.95 12.29
CA GLY A 546 21.96 -20.60 10.89
C GLY A 546 20.88 -20.94 9.88
N ASN A 547 19.68 -21.31 10.33
CA ASN A 547 18.54 -21.60 9.45
C ASN A 547 18.03 -20.33 8.75
N GLU A 548 18.27 -19.16 9.34
CA GLU A 548 17.86 -17.85 8.85
C GLU A 548 18.68 -17.41 7.62
N GLU A 549 19.97 -17.75 7.57
CA GLU A 549 20.91 -17.22 6.57
C GLU A 549 20.47 -17.51 5.11
N PRO A 550 20.02 -18.73 4.74
CA PRO A 550 19.58 -19.02 3.37
C PRO A 550 18.30 -18.25 2.99
N PHE A 551 17.35 -18.11 3.91
CA PHE A 551 16.13 -17.34 3.66
C PHE A 551 16.42 -15.85 3.52
N ARG A 552 17.30 -15.28 4.35
CA ARG A 552 17.72 -13.88 4.23
C ARG A 552 18.42 -13.60 2.90
N LYS A 553 19.23 -14.55 2.41
CA LYS A 553 19.92 -14.43 1.13
C LYS A 553 18.94 -14.43 -0.05
N GLU A 554 17.95 -15.32 -0.03
CA GLU A 554 16.96 -15.45 -1.11
C GLU A 554 15.90 -14.34 -1.07
N PHE A 555 15.49 -13.94 0.14
CA PHE A 555 14.41 -12.97 0.39
C PHE A 555 14.91 -11.80 1.25
N PRO A 556 15.71 -10.88 0.68
CA PRO A 556 16.33 -9.80 1.45
C PRO A 556 15.32 -8.81 2.04
N GLN A 557 14.11 -8.70 1.48
CA GLN A 557 13.05 -7.75 1.89
C GLN A 557 11.94 -8.38 2.74
N SER A 558 12.02 -9.67 3.07
CA SER A 558 11.03 -10.32 3.94
C SER A 558 11.44 -10.23 5.42
N SER A 559 10.45 -10.11 6.31
CA SER A 559 10.70 -10.23 7.75
C SER A 559 10.91 -11.69 8.13
N ILE A 560 11.81 -11.95 9.07
CA ILE A 560 12.09 -13.29 9.59
C ILE A 560 11.83 -13.31 11.08
N ILE A 561 10.86 -14.11 11.51
CA ILE A 561 10.65 -14.47 12.92
C ILE A 561 11.42 -15.77 13.15
N THR A 562 12.38 -15.73 14.06
CA THR A 562 13.12 -16.91 14.47
C THR A 562 12.57 -17.47 15.77
N CYS A 563 12.60 -18.79 15.93
CA CYS A 563 11.97 -19.47 17.07
C CYS A 563 12.85 -20.54 17.70
N VAL A 564 12.69 -20.71 19.01
CA VAL A 564 13.21 -21.82 19.81
C VAL A 564 12.02 -22.53 20.42
N THR A 565 11.85 -23.83 20.16
CA THR A 565 10.71 -24.62 20.65
C THR A 565 11.16 -25.72 21.62
N TRP A 566 10.47 -25.89 22.74
CA TRP A 566 10.68 -26.97 23.72
C TRP A 566 9.46 -27.89 23.78
N VAL A 567 8.91 -28.19 22.59
CA VAL A 567 7.72 -29.03 22.44
C VAL A 567 8.10 -30.51 22.36
N GLY A 568 7.53 -31.31 23.26
CA GLY A 568 7.66 -32.76 23.24
C GLY A 568 6.55 -33.38 22.40
N ALA A 569 6.80 -33.66 21.12
CA ALA A 569 5.83 -34.31 20.24
C ALA A 569 6.44 -35.46 19.43
N THR A 570 5.66 -36.51 19.22
CA THR A 570 6.02 -37.65 18.37
C THR A 570 4.90 -37.95 17.39
N GLN A 571 5.26 -38.39 16.20
CA GLN A 571 4.30 -38.90 15.23
C GLN A 571 4.34 -40.43 15.28
N THR A 572 3.24 -41.05 15.68
CA THR A 572 3.16 -42.52 15.84
C THR A 572 2.75 -43.22 14.54
N SER A 573 1.99 -42.54 13.70
CA SER A 573 1.60 -42.97 12.35
C SER A 573 1.24 -41.74 11.50
N PRO A 574 1.11 -41.85 10.16
CA PRO A 574 0.79 -40.70 9.32
C PRO A 574 -0.48 -39.96 9.77
N GLY A 575 -0.33 -38.66 10.08
CA GLY A 575 -1.43 -37.81 10.59
C GLY A 575 -1.79 -37.98 12.07
N VAL A 576 -1.09 -38.81 12.86
CA VAL A 576 -1.36 -39.03 14.28
C VAL A 576 -0.19 -38.58 15.16
N ILE A 577 -0.45 -37.61 16.03
CA ILE A 577 0.55 -36.90 16.81
C ILE A 577 0.25 -37.06 18.29
N LYS A 578 1.25 -37.48 19.07
CA LYS A 578 1.22 -37.48 20.53
C LYS A 578 2.09 -36.36 21.07
N HIS A 579 1.50 -35.48 21.88
CA HIS A 579 2.14 -34.34 22.50
C HIS A 579 2.16 -34.51 24.03
N THR A 580 3.34 -34.34 24.64
CA THR A 580 3.56 -34.48 26.08
C THR A 580 3.29 -33.17 26.83
N LYS A 581 3.53 -33.13 28.15
CA LYS A 581 3.45 -31.88 28.92
C LYS A 581 4.50 -30.82 28.54
N SER A 582 5.58 -31.21 27.86
CA SER A 582 6.66 -30.28 27.49
C SER A 582 6.19 -29.37 26.36
N GLU A 583 5.91 -28.12 26.69
CA GLU A 583 5.42 -27.11 25.76
C GLU A 583 5.95 -25.74 26.17
N ASP A 584 6.86 -25.19 25.37
CA ASP A 584 7.35 -23.83 25.51
C ASP A 584 7.92 -23.33 24.18
N MET A 585 7.95 -22.03 23.98
CA MET A 585 8.47 -21.42 22.76
C MET A 585 9.01 -20.01 23.04
N GLN A 586 10.17 -19.70 22.49
CA GLN A 586 10.66 -18.33 22.40
C GLN A 586 10.60 -17.88 20.94
N ILE A 587 10.12 -16.66 20.70
CA ILE A 587 10.07 -16.04 19.38
C ILE A 587 10.66 -14.63 19.41
N GLY A 588 11.19 -14.18 18.28
CA GLY A 588 11.66 -12.81 18.11
C GLY A 588 12.12 -12.58 16.67
N LEU A 589 12.49 -11.34 16.37
CA LEU A 589 12.95 -10.97 15.04
C LEU A 589 14.37 -11.48 14.80
N PHE A 590 14.64 -11.88 13.55
CA PHE A 590 15.98 -11.90 13.01
C PHE A 590 16.17 -10.58 12.24
N PRO A 591 16.78 -9.55 12.86
CA PRO A 591 16.66 -8.17 12.42
C PRO A 591 17.02 -7.96 10.96
N ASN A 592 16.27 -7.09 10.28
CA ASN A 592 16.57 -6.69 8.92
C ASN A 592 16.82 -5.17 8.81
N PRO A 593 18.06 -4.72 8.57
CA PRO A 593 18.33 -3.29 8.41
C PRO A 593 17.69 -2.68 7.15
N LEU A 594 17.14 -3.49 6.24
CA LEU A 594 16.48 -3.05 5.01
C LEU A 594 14.98 -2.79 5.18
N ILE A 595 14.37 -3.19 6.29
CA ILE A 595 12.94 -3.04 6.55
C ILE A 595 12.73 -2.09 7.72
N ASP A 596 11.65 -1.31 7.66
CA ASP A 596 11.23 -0.47 8.78
C ASP A 596 10.97 -1.31 10.05
N GLU A 597 11.59 -0.91 11.16
CA GLU A 597 11.52 -1.64 12.43
C GLU A 597 10.09 -1.74 12.96
N SER A 598 9.27 -0.70 12.75
CA SER A 598 7.87 -0.70 13.21
C SER A 598 7.03 -1.71 12.43
N LEU A 599 7.31 -1.90 11.14
CA LEU A 599 6.68 -2.93 10.32
C LEU A 599 7.08 -4.34 10.76
N GLU A 600 8.37 -4.59 11.02
CA GLU A 600 8.83 -5.90 11.51
C GLU A 600 8.18 -6.24 12.87
N LYS A 601 8.11 -5.26 13.76
CA LYS A 601 7.46 -5.41 15.07
C LYS A 601 5.97 -5.71 14.94
N ALA A 602 5.24 -4.99 14.08
CA ALA A 602 3.83 -5.25 13.84
C ALA A 602 3.56 -6.67 13.29
N ARG A 603 4.45 -7.17 12.41
CA ARG A 603 4.40 -8.55 11.89
C ARG A 603 4.67 -9.59 12.98
N LEU A 604 5.63 -9.34 13.86
CA LEU A 604 5.89 -10.20 15.03
C LEU A 604 4.70 -10.22 15.99
N ASP A 605 4.16 -9.06 16.36
CA ASP A 605 3.02 -8.93 17.27
C ASP A 605 1.78 -9.64 16.72
N THR A 606 1.55 -9.54 15.41
CA THR A 606 0.46 -10.26 14.74
C THR A 606 0.64 -11.78 14.84
N PHE A 607 1.86 -12.31 14.62
CA PHE A 607 2.12 -13.74 14.76
C PHE A 607 2.02 -14.21 16.23
N ALA A 608 2.53 -13.41 17.17
CA ALA A 608 2.39 -13.66 18.61
C ALA A 608 0.92 -13.76 19.01
N ALA A 609 0.06 -12.89 18.47
CA ALA A 609 -1.39 -12.95 18.71
C ALA A 609 -2.01 -14.25 18.16
N LEU A 610 -1.51 -14.82 17.07
CA LEU A 610 -1.95 -16.14 16.57
C LEU A 610 -1.58 -17.26 17.55
N LEU A 611 -0.35 -17.25 18.07
CA LEU A 611 0.09 -18.24 19.07
C LEU A 611 -0.72 -18.13 20.37
N GLN A 612 -0.98 -16.91 20.83
CA GLN A 612 -1.82 -16.64 22.00
C GLN A 612 -3.24 -17.20 21.83
N GLN A 613 -3.84 -17.04 20.65
CA GLN A 613 -5.15 -17.62 20.32
C GLN A 613 -5.11 -19.15 20.29
N GLY A 614 -4.01 -19.72 19.79
CA GLY A 614 -3.76 -21.16 19.82
C GLY A 614 -3.52 -21.74 21.21
N ARG A 615 -3.41 -20.87 22.22
CA ARG A 615 -3.19 -21.18 23.64
C ARG A 615 -1.90 -21.95 23.91
N THR A 616 -0.90 -21.80 23.03
CA THR A 616 0.43 -22.35 23.31
C THR A 616 1.18 -21.46 24.29
N LYS A 617 2.02 -22.04 25.14
CA LYS A 617 2.96 -21.26 25.95
C LYS A 617 4.06 -20.69 25.04
N PHE A 618 4.29 -19.37 25.10
CA PHE A 618 5.41 -18.74 24.40
C PHE A 618 5.89 -17.45 25.11
N GLN A 619 7.07 -16.96 24.72
CA GLN A 619 7.62 -15.65 25.09
C GLN A 619 8.14 -14.93 23.85
N VAL A 620 8.00 -13.60 23.82
CA VAL A 620 8.65 -12.74 22.83
C VAL A 620 9.93 -12.18 23.45
N LEU A 621 11.06 -12.32 22.76
CA LEU A 621 12.39 -11.91 23.23
C LEU A 621 13.13 -11.12 22.16
N ASP A 622 13.92 -10.13 22.59
CA ASP A 622 14.71 -9.29 21.70
C ASP A 622 15.97 -10.03 21.20
N ASP A 623 16.69 -10.74 22.08
CA ASP A 623 17.88 -11.52 21.73
C ASP A 623 17.55 -13.00 21.51
N MET A 624 17.02 -13.30 20.32
CA MET A 624 16.77 -14.69 19.93
C MET A 624 18.03 -15.47 19.59
N GLN A 625 19.13 -14.82 19.19
CA GLN A 625 20.34 -15.56 18.82
C GLN A 625 20.95 -16.24 20.04
N ARG A 626 20.98 -15.57 21.21
CA ARG A 626 21.38 -16.20 22.46
C ARG A 626 20.55 -17.45 22.76
N GLN A 627 19.22 -17.36 22.70
CA GLN A 627 18.33 -18.50 22.97
C GLN A 627 18.55 -19.68 22.01
N ARG A 628 18.80 -19.41 20.73
CA ARG A 628 19.11 -20.48 19.75
C ARG A 628 20.41 -21.18 20.09
N TRP A 629 21.45 -20.43 20.38
CA TRP A 629 22.76 -20.99 20.70
C TRP A 629 22.76 -21.74 22.02
N GLU A 630 22.09 -21.24 23.07
CA GLU A 630 21.91 -21.96 24.35
C GLU A 630 21.26 -23.34 24.11
N LYS A 631 20.22 -23.39 23.28
CA LYS A 631 19.61 -24.67 22.90
C LYS A 631 20.52 -25.54 22.03
N VAL A 632 21.37 -24.97 21.20
CA VAL A 632 22.34 -25.75 20.41
C VAL A 632 23.43 -26.35 21.28
N VAL A 633 23.87 -25.69 22.35
CA VAL A 633 24.77 -26.29 23.34
C VAL A 633 24.15 -27.56 23.94
N TRP A 634 22.86 -27.51 24.30
CA TRP A 634 22.11 -28.68 24.74
C TRP A 634 22.02 -29.76 23.67
N ASN A 635 21.58 -29.40 22.46
CA ASN A 635 21.36 -30.36 21.38
C ASN A 635 22.67 -31.00 20.90
N ALA A 636 23.74 -30.23 20.77
CA ALA A 636 25.05 -30.73 20.33
C ALA A 636 25.65 -31.70 21.34
N ALA A 637 25.37 -31.54 22.63
CA ALA A 637 25.75 -32.53 23.64
C ALA A 637 24.90 -33.80 23.53
N TRP A 638 23.57 -33.68 23.65
CA TRP A 638 22.74 -34.87 23.87
C TRP A 638 22.33 -35.60 22.60
N ASN A 639 22.07 -34.87 21.51
CA ASN A 639 21.58 -35.49 20.28
C ASN A 639 22.56 -36.51 19.69
N PRO A 640 23.83 -36.16 19.41
CA PRO A 640 24.77 -37.11 18.83
C PRO A 640 25.23 -38.17 19.83
N LEU A 641 25.49 -37.83 21.10
CA LEU A 641 26.02 -38.79 22.09
C LEU A 641 25.03 -39.93 22.35
N THR A 642 23.75 -39.61 22.57
CA THR A 642 22.71 -40.64 22.75
C THR A 642 22.48 -41.46 21.47
N THR A 643 22.68 -40.86 20.30
CA THR A 643 22.50 -41.55 19.02
C THR A 643 23.65 -42.49 18.68
N LEU A 644 24.90 -42.05 18.89
CA LEU A 644 26.10 -42.85 18.64
C LEU A 644 26.20 -44.06 19.59
N THR A 645 25.77 -43.87 20.84
CA THR A 645 25.89 -44.90 21.89
C THR A 645 24.63 -45.74 22.07
N LEU A 646 23.50 -45.29 21.53
CA LEU A 646 22.16 -45.87 21.76
C LEU A 646 21.70 -45.86 23.23
N LEU A 647 22.40 -45.12 24.08
CA LEU A 647 22.07 -44.92 25.49
C LEU A 647 21.20 -43.67 25.66
N ASP A 648 20.40 -43.66 26.73
CA ASP A 648 19.81 -42.42 27.24
C ASP A 648 20.88 -41.54 27.94
N THR A 649 20.54 -40.29 28.23
CA THR A 649 21.47 -39.33 28.84
C THR A 649 22.07 -39.79 30.17
N GLN A 650 21.31 -40.46 31.04
CA GLN A 650 21.81 -40.88 32.34
C GLN A 650 22.70 -42.12 32.20
N SER A 651 22.29 -43.08 31.37
CA SER A 651 23.07 -44.27 31.07
C SER A 651 24.40 -43.92 30.40
N TRP A 652 24.43 -42.90 29.52
CA TRP A 652 25.68 -42.34 28.98
C TRP A 652 26.57 -41.74 30.07
N LEU A 653 26.03 -40.86 30.92
CA LEU A 653 26.83 -40.17 31.95
C LEU A 653 27.45 -41.13 32.98
N HIS A 654 26.83 -42.28 33.22
CA HIS A 654 27.33 -43.31 34.13
C HIS A 654 28.12 -44.43 33.41
N SER A 655 28.28 -44.36 32.09
CA SER A 655 28.94 -45.41 31.31
C SER A 655 30.45 -45.50 31.55
N SER A 656 31.09 -44.38 31.89
CA SER A 656 32.54 -44.28 32.18
C SER A 656 32.86 -43.00 32.96
N ALA A 657 34.04 -42.97 33.61
CA ALA A 657 34.53 -41.77 34.28
C ALA A 657 34.73 -40.57 33.33
N ASP A 658 34.93 -40.83 32.03
CA ASP A 658 35.22 -39.82 31.01
C ASP A 658 33.97 -39.24 30.34
N ALA A 659 32.80 -39.88 30.50
CA ALA A 659 31.57 -39.46 29.82
C ALA A 659 31.12 -38.05 30.21
N THR A 660 31.17 -37.71 31.50
CA THR A 660 30.81 -36.37 31.99
C THR A 660 31.83 -35.31 31.54
N PRO A 661 33.16 -35.48 31.73
CA PRO A 661 34.17 -34.57 31.20
C PRO A 661 34.05 -34.32 29.69
N LEU A 662 33.88 -35.37 28.88
CA LEU A 662 33.71 -35.25 27.43
C LEU A 662 32.49 -34.40 27.07
N THR A 663 31.35 -34.68 27.73
CA THR A 663 30.09 -33.96 27.49
C THR A 663 30.23 -32.47 27.79
N ARG A 664 30.88 -32.14 28.92
CA ARG A 664 31.11 -30.75 29.33
C ARG A 664 32.07 -30.03 28.37
N GLN A 665 33.12 -30.71 27.91
CA GLN A 665 34.06 -30.13 26.95
C GLN A 665 33.42 -29.89 25.59
N LEU A 666 32.56 -30.81 25.11
CA LEU A 666 31.77 -30.61 23.90
C LEU A 666 30.84 -29.38 24.01
N MET A 667 30.15 -29.22 25.15
CA MET A 667 29.36 -28.00 25.40
C MET A 667 30.22 -26.74 25.37
N ARG A 668 31.42 -26.79 25.96
CA ARG A 668 32.35 -25.66 25.97
C ARG A 668 32.81 -25.25 24.57
N GLU A 669 33.19 -26.21 23.73
CA GLU A 669 33.59 -25.92 22.35
C GLU A 669 32.47 -25.23 21.56
N VAL A 670 31.21 -25.64 21.75
CA VAL A 670 30.05 -24.99 21.11
C VAL A 670 29.84 -23.56 21.64
N ILE A 671 30.03 -23.35 22.95
CA ILE A 671 30.00 -22.01 23.56
C ILE A 671 31.10 -21.13 22.98
N ASP A 672 32.33 -21.63 22.83
CA ASP A 672 33.46 -20.88 22.28
C ASP A 672 33.18 -20.39 20.86
N VAL A 673 32.56 -21.25 20.03
CA VAL A 673 32.10 -20.87 18.69
C VAL A 673 31.02 -19.80 18.75
N GLY A 674 30.01 -19.96 19.62
CA GLY A 674 28.92 -19.00 19.78
C GLY A 674 29.41 -17.61 20.20
N LYS A 675 30.32 -17.56 21.20
CA LYS A 675 30.97 -16.30 21.64
C LYS A 675 31.73 -15.65 20.49
N ARG A 676 32.46 -16.42 19.69
CA ARG A 676 33.18 -15.90 18.52
C ARG A 676 32.24 -15.43 17.40
N CYS A 677 31.00 -15.92 17.35
CA CYS A 677 29.95 -15.41 16.48
C CYS A 677 29.29 -14.12 16.99
N GLY A 678 29.74 -13.56 18.12
CA GLY A 678 29.18 -12.34 18.71
C GLY A 678 27.95 -12.59 19.60
N VAL A 679 27.69 -13.85 19.99
CA VAL A 679 26.57 -14.20 20.85
C VAL A 679 27.05 -14.21 22.31
N PRO A 680 26.39 -13.48 23.24
CA PRO A 680 26.84 -13.34 24.62
C PRO A 680 26.51 -14.59 25.46
N LEU A 681 27.23 -15.69 25.21
CA LEU A 681 27.12 -16.94 25.97
C LEU A 681 28.07 -16.97 27.18
N GLU A 682 27.56 -17.49 28.29
CA GLU A 682 28.30 -17.68 29.53
C GLU A 682 28.70 -19.14 29.74
N TYR A 683 29.88 -19.38 30.31
CA TYR A 683 30.33 -20.75 30.60
C TYR A 683 29.55 -21.40 31.75
N THR A 684 28.89 -20.61 32.61
CA THR A 684 28.00 -21.11 33.66
C THR A 684 26.82 -21.90 33.08
N LEU A 685 26.46 -21.66 31.81
CA LEU A 685 25.45 -22.43 31.09
C LEU A 685 25.73 -23.94 31.13
N ILE A 686 26.99 -24.36 31.08
CA ILE A 686 27.36 -25.79 31.15
C ILE A 686 26.83 -26.40 32.45
N ASP A 687 27.04 -25.72 33.58
CA ASP A 687 26.58 -26.18 34.89
C ASP A 687 25.06 -26.16 35.00
N GLU A 688 24.40 -25.16 34.42
CA GLU A 688 22.94 -25.06 34.38
C GLU A 688 22.32 -26.22 33.58
N LEU A 689 22.86 -26.51 32.38
CA LEU A 689 22.38 -27.59 31.53
C LEU A 689 22.69 -28.97 32.14
N MET A 690 23.87 -29.15 32.74
CA MET A 690 24.22 -30.38 33.44
C MET A 690 23.35 -30.61 34.67
N ARG A 691 23.04 -29.56 35.44
CA ARG A 691 22.10 -29.66 36.57
C ARG A 691 20.70 -30.04 36.09
N LYS A 692 20.24 -29.44 34.99
CA LYS A 692 18.94 -29.73 34.38
C LYS A 692 18.81 -31.19 33.92
N ILE A 693 19.85 -31.77 33.31
CA ILE A 693 19.77 -33.18 32.87
C ILE A 693 19.85 -34.16 34.06
N ASN A 694 20.65 -33.82 35.08
CA ASN A 694 20.85 -34.67 36.26
C ASN A 694 19.67 -34.64 37.23
N SER A 695 18.83 -33.60 37.18
CA SER A 695 17.62 -33.52 38.01
C SER A 695 16.45 -34.36 37.49
N GLY A 696 16.60 -34.99 36.31
CA GLY A 696 15.54 -35.75 35.65
C GLY A 696 15.95 -37.19 35.35
N PRO A 697 15.00 -38.03 34.92
CA PRO A 697 15.31 -39.38 34.45
C PRO A 697 16.15 -39.36 33.17
N GLY A 698 16.76 -40.49 32.83
CA GLY A 698 17.39 -40.70 31.53
C GLY A 698 16.43 -40.46 30.39
N ILE A 699 16.81 -39.60 29.43
CA ILE A 699 16.00 -39.31 28.25
C ILE A 699 16.76 -39.67 26.97
N GLY A 700 16.02 -40.17 25.97
CA GLY A 700 16.51 -40.27 24.60
C GLY A 700 16.34 -38.94 23.86
N SER A 701 17.26 -38.63 22.96
CA SER A 701 17.19 -37.40 22.16
C SER A 701 16.23 -37.52 20.96
N SER A 702 15.86 -36.36 20.40
CA SER A 702 15.08 -36.33 19.14
C SER A 702 15.84 -36.94 17.96
N MET A 703 17.18 -36.86 17.96
CA MET A 703 18.04 -37.47 16.94
C MET A 703 18.10 -38.99 17.09
N LEU A 704 18.21 -39.50 18.32
CA LEU A 704 18.16 -40.95 18.59
C LEU A 704 16.80 -41.53 18.17
N THR A 705 15.72 -40.77 18.39
CA THR A 705 14.38 -41.16 17.95
C THR A 705 14.31 -41.27 16.42
N ASP A 706 14.94 -40.36 15.67
CA ASP A 706 14.98 -40.47 14.22
C ASP A 706 15.83 -41.63 13.74
N TYR A 707 17.00 -41.85 14.35
CA TYR A 707 17.84 -43.00 14.07
C TYR A 707 17.07 -44.32 14.26
N ARG A 708 16.39 -44.50 15.39
CA ARG A 708 15.59 -45.72 15.68
C ARG A 708 14.45 -45.93 14.68
N ASN A 709 13.92 -44.84 14.12
CA ASN A 709 12.86 -44.89 13.11
C ASN A 709 13.40 -44.87 11.67
N SER A 710 14.72 -45.03 11.47
CA SER A 710 15.38 -44.96 10.16
C SER A 710 15.04 -43.68 9.37
N ARG A 711 14.96 -42.54 10.08
CA ARG A 711 14.68 -41.22 9.47
C ARG A 711 15.94 -40.36 9.40
N PRO A 712 16.06 -39.46 8.40
CA PRO A 712 17.18 -38.55 8.32
C PRO A 712 17.25 -37.61 9.53
N MET A 713 18.46 -37.29 9.98
CA MET A 713 18.73 -36.52 11.19
C MET A 713 19.16 -35.07 10.90
N GLU A 714 18.96 -34.17 11.85
CA GLU A 714 19.34 -32.73 11.78
C GLU A 714 20.83 -32.50 12.09
N VAL A 715 21.71 -33.33 11.56
CA VAL A 715 23.15 -33.30 11.88
C VAL A 715 23.78 -31.96 11.47
N ASP A 716 23.46 -31.44 10.28
CA ASP A 716 24.15 -30.26 9.75
C ASP A 716 23.77 -28.93 10.40
N VAL A 717 22.55 -28.77 10.90
CA VAL A 717 22.12 -27.51 11.56
C VAL A 717 22.45 -27.49 13.05
N ILE A 718 22.63 -28.67 13.67
CA ILE A 718 22.98 -28.81 15.09
C ILE A 718 24.49 -28.84 15.31
N LEU A 719 25.22 -29.63 14.51
CA LEU A 719 26.68 -29.77 14.64
C LEU A 719 27.43 -29.14 13.48
N GLY A 720 26.94 -29.33 12.26
CA GLY A 720 27.65 -28.89 11.05
C GLY A 720 27.81 -27.38 10.96
N PHE A 721 26.79 -26.60 11.35
CA PHE A 721 26.87 -25.14 11.33
C PHE A 721 27.88 -24.61 12.34
N PRO A 722 27.83 -24.99 13.65
CA PRO A 722 28.90 -24.65 14.58
C PRO A 722 30.29 -25.05 14.09
N ALA A 723 30.48 -26.27 13.59
CA ALA A 723 31.78 -26.73 13.09
C ALA A 723 32.29 -25.89 11.89
N ARG A 724 31.40 -25.53 10.94
CA ARG A 724 31.77 -24.64 9.83
C ARG A 724 32.13 -23.23 10.30
N LYS A 725 31.40 -22.67 11.27
CA LYS A 725 31.73 -21.37 11.87
C LYS A 725 33.05 -21.42 12.63
N ALA A 726 33.31 -22.49 13.39
CA ALA A 726 34.57 -22.70 14.11
C ALA A 726 35.77 -22.60 13.16
N ARG A 727 35.74 -23.36 12.06
CA ARG A 727 36.79 -23.33 11.02
C ARG A 727 36.94 -21.96 10.38
N LYS A 728 35.83 -21.29 10.06
CA LYS A 728 35.85 -19.94 9.45
C LYS A 728 36.44 -18.89 10.40
N LEU A 729 36.24 -19.07 11.70
CA LEU A 729 36.62 -18.09 12.74
C LEU A 729 37.91 -18.46 13.48
N GLY A 730 38.56 -19.58 13.12
CA GLY A 730 39.79 -20.05 13.76
C GLY A 730 39.61 -20.49 15.21
N VAL A 731 38.47 -21.10 15.56
CA VAL A 731 38.21 -21.69 16.88
C VAL A 731 38.50 -23.19 16.82
N GLU A 732 39.35 -23.69 17.70
CA GLU A 732 39.63 -25.12 17.80
C GLU A 732 38.48 -25.85 18.49
N THR A 733 37.93 -26.85 17.82
CA THR A 733 36.81 -27.65 18.33
C THR A 733 36.99 -29.15 18.05
N PRO A 734 38.06 -29.78 18.59
CA PRO A 734 38.41 -31.15 18.26
C PRO A 734 37.32 -32.17 18.61
N ILE A 735 36.60 -32.00 19.73
CA ILE A 735 35.54 -32.93 20.13
C ILE A 735 34.32 -32.74 19.22
N LEU A 736 33.91 -31.50 18.95
CA LEU A 736 32.81 -31.20 18.04
C LEU A 736 33.08 -31.75 16.63
N ASP A 737 34.28 -31.54 16.10
CA ASP A 737 34.67 -32.02 14.77
C ASP A 737 34.65 -33.55 14.70
N MET A 738 35.17 -34.22 15.74
CA MET A 738 35.13 -35.68 15.85
C MET A 738 33.69 -36.21 15.90
N ILE A 739 32.87 -35.67 16.82
CA ILE A 739 31.48 -36.11 16.98
C ILE A 739 30.66 -35.82 15.72
N TYR A 740 30.87 -34.67 15.08
CA TYR A 740 30.23 -34.31 13.82
C TYR A 740 30.60 -35.29 12.70
N ALA A 741 31.87 -35.67 12.56
CA ALA A 741 32.30 -36.65 11.56
C ALA A 741 31.63 -38.02 11.77
N LEU A 742 31.61 -38.51 13.03
CA LEU A 742 31.02 -39.80 13.37
C LEU A 742 29.51 -39.82 13.14
N ILE A 743 28.78 -38.83 13.66
CA ILE A 743 27.32 -38.82 13.51
C ILE A 743 26.89 -38.59 12.06
N ARG A 744 27.67 -37.85 11.26
CA ARG A 744 27.44 -37.71 9.82
C ARG A 744 27.56 -39.05 9.10
N ALA A 745 28.53 -39.89 9.47
CA ALA A 745 28.64 -41.23 8.89
C ALA A 745 27.42 -42.11 9.23
N VAL A 746 26.91 -42.01 10.47
CA VAL A 746 25.68 -42.69 10.88
C VAL A 746 24.46 -42.18 10.09
N ASP A 747 24.30 -40.86 9.95
CA ASP A 747 23.21 -40.26 9.16
C ASP A 747 23.30 -40.65 7.68
N GLY A 748 24.51 -40.67 7.11
CA GLY A 748 24.75 -41.11 5.74
C GLY A 748 24.31 -42.55 5.50
N ARG A 749 24.58 -43.46 6.45
CA ARG A 749 24.09 -44.85 6.41
C ARG A 749 22.56 -44.92 6.45
N VAL A 750 21.90 -44.15 7.32
CA VAL A 750 20.44 -44.11 7.40
C VAL A 750 19.83 -43.56 6.10
N ARG A 751 20.40 -42.48 5.55
CA ARG A 751 19.95 -41.90 4.28
C ARG A 751 20.12 -42.84 3.09
N ALA A 752 21.18 -43.64 3.04
CA ALA A 752 21.40 -44.62 1.97
C ALA A 752 20.38 -45.78 1.99
N SER A 753 19.67 -45.97 3.11
CA SER A 753 18.62 -46.99 3.24
C SER A 753 17.20 -46.51 2.91
N LEU A 754 17.03 -45.23 2.59
CA LEU A 754 15.78 -44.57 2.21
C LEU A 754 15.69 -44.36 0.70
#